data_AF-A0A1T2L9N5-F1
#
_entry.id   AF-A0A1T2L9N5-F1
#
_cell.length_a   1.000
_cell.length_b   1.000
_cell.length_c   1.000
_cell.angle_alpha   90.00
_cell.angle_beta   90.00
_cell.angle_gamma   90.00
#
_symmetry.space_group_name_H-M   'P 1'
#
loop_
_entity.id
_entity.type
_entity.pdbx_description
1 polymer ?
#
loop_
_entity_poly.entity_id
_entity_poly.type
_entity_poly.pdbx_seq_one_letter_code
_entity_poly.pdbx_strand_id
1 'polypeptide(L)'
;MSDSNHNKPDNHLQITTSSSLLALLFIAVLTVTLLIYWPGLSGTFLFDDFPNLSILSHLDQHDTYNRVVQFTLSGSSGPTGRPISLFSFMLNDNAWPSDPWAFKYTNLMIHLLNGVLIFTFVRKLLITLNQNIVRAELVAMIATAFWLLQPLNISTVLYVIQRMTELSALFNLILLISYLYAREYLARSENRGLILLTVSMMLLVPLSIFSKENGALIFFYLLATEQAVLSQHKYNSLIKFKTWKLAFIVIPALLIIAYLIYYGIKTPATSFNRDFSFQQRLLTESRIMFDYLGRIIVPRLGDGGLFHDDYTISTSLTNPLSTLFSLLAIVCLLFSIFVFRRKAPLYSFAVAWFFSGHLIESTVIPLELYFEHRNYLPMVGPLIAISYYATNFSKSHKYTTSILIVGLLLTSIFSTYQNSKIWGDPLLASQIWASEHPSSIRSRQAAASFAVLNNDYAEAERQLRLGISYNPDDVSLKLQMLLVQCATKTLTSDEIESFKNTIKFAKYSHASTSSLIQLSQLVSKGRCKPLNTNDMVMIYLRAIENPGFQSHKTQHMLYYWLGQTFADQRNLSSAMEALDKAHAFQPVIDIPLLQAIWLSSAGLYDDSLQYISVARKMDNRAKNPLLKHSKRRDIDNLEQLIIKAQQKHNKILQ
;
A
#
# COMPACT_ATOMS: atom_id res chain seq x y z
N MET A 1 18.39 -13.39 -76.91
CA MET A 1 17.48 -13.88 -75.85
C MET A 1 18.17 -15.01 -75.10
N SER A 2 18.82 -14.69 -73.98
CA SER A 2 18.78 -15.46 -72.73
C SER A 2 19.76 -14.78 -71.77
N ASP A 3 19.22 -13.81 -71.02
CA ASP A 3 19.97 -13.05 -70.02
C ASP A 3 20.42 -13.93 -68.86
N SER A 4 21.70 -13.76 -68.53
CA SER A 4 22.37 -14.22 -67.34
C SER A 4 21.90 -13.42 -66.12
N ASN A 5 21.11 -14.03 -65.23
CA ASN A 5 20.83 -13.46 -63.91
C ASN A 5 21.82 -14.01 -62.88
N HIS A 6 22.83 -13.19 -62.58
CA HIS A 6 23.65 -13.30 -61.38
C HIS A 6 22.79 -13.11 -60.13
N ASN A 7 22.63 -14.17 -59.34
CA ASN A 7 22.20 -14.07 -57.95
C ASN A 7 23.30 -13.36 -57.14
N LYS A 8 23.07 -12.09 -56.80
CA LYS A 8 23.80 -11.39 -55.75
C LYS A 8 23.55 -12.10 -54.42
N PRO A 9 24.58 -12.30 -53.57
CA PRO A 9 24.35 -12.69 -52.20
C PRO A 9 23.74 -11.50 -51.45
N ASP A 10 22.56 -11.72 -50.87
CA ASP A 10 22.00 -10.83 -49.87
C ASP A 10 22.99 -10.71 -48.70
N ASN A 11 23.65 -9.55 -48.61
CA ASN A 11 24.48 -9.19 -47.46
C ASN A 11 23.55 -9.04 -46.24
N HIS A 12 23.33 -10.17 -45.55
CA HIS A 12 22.82 -10.19 -44.20
C HIS A 12 23.80 -9.43 -43.30
N LEU A 13 23.48 -8.18 -42.97
CA LEU A 13 23.98 -7.56 -41.74
C LEU A 13 23.40 -8.35 -40.55
N GLN A 14 24.04 -9.47 -40.23
CA GLN A 14 23.91 -10.10 -38.92
C GLN A 14 24.52 -9.13 -37.92
N ILE A 15 23.66 -8.38 -37.21
CA ILE A 15 24.08 -7.67 -36.00
C ILE A 15 24.34 -8.78 -34.97
N THR A 16 25.56 -9.31 -34.97
CA THR A 16 26.09 -10.11 -33.88
C THR A 16 26.40 -9.15 -32.74
N THR A 17 25.42 -8.87 -31.88
CA THR A 17 25.71 -8.23 -30.61
C THR A 17 26.63 -9.17 -29.84
N SER A 18 27.90 -8.77 -29.65
CA SER A 18 28.80 -9.47 -28.75
C SER A 18 28.18 -9.51 -27.36
N SER A 19 28.32 -10.62 -26.64
CA SER A 19 27.79 -10.77 -25.28
C SER A 19 28.27 -9.65 -24.34
N SER A 20 29.46 -9.12 -24.59
CA SER A 20 30.04 -7.95 -23.91
C SER A 20 29.26 -6.66 -24.14
N LEU A 21 28.77 -6.39 -25.36
CA LEU A 21 28.01 -5.17 -25.66
C LEU A 21 26.64 -5.19 -24.97
N LEU A 22 25.95 -6.33 -25.00
CA LEU A 22 24.67 -6.48 -24.31
C LEU A 22 24.83 -6.29 -22.79
N ALA A 23 25.87 -6.87 -22.19
CA ALA A 23 26.17 -6.67 -20.78
C ALA A 23 26.45 -5.19 -20.46
N LEU A 24 27.23 -4.50 -21.30
CA LEU A 24 27.54 -3.08 -21.12
C LEU A 24 26.29 -2.20 -21.23
N LEU A 25 25.41 -2.47 -22.21
CA LEU A 25 24.13 -1.78 -22.34
C LEU A 25 23.21 -2.03 -21.14
N PHE A 26 23.16 -3.26 -20.65
CA PHE A 26 22.36 -3.61 -19.49
C PHE A 26 22.87 -2.90 -18.23
N ILE A 27 24.19 -2.86 -18.01
CA ILE A 27 24.81 -2.09 -16.93
C ILE A 27 24.48 -0.61 -17.07
N ALA A 28 24.56 -0.05 -18.28
CA ALA A 28 24.21 1.35 -18.52
C ALA A 28 22.74 1.64 -18.15
N VAL A 29 21.80 0.75 -18.49
CA VAL A 29 20.39 0.89 -18.07
C VAL A 29 20.27 0.89 -16.54
N LEU A 30 20.91 -0.05 -15.84
CA LEU A 30 20.90 -0.09 -14.38
C LEU A 30 21.51 1.18 -13.75
N THR A 31 22.60 1.68 -14.31
CA THR A 31 23.25 2.92 -13.85
C THR A 31 22.34 4.13 -14.09
N VAL A 32 21.70 4.23 -15.26
CA VAL A 32 20.73 5.30 -15.52
C VAL A 32 19.57 5.22 -14.54
N THR A 33 19.01 4.03 -14.29
CA THR A 33 17.95 3.84 -13.28
C THR A 33 18.42 4.30 -11.90
N LEU A 34 19.61 3.88 -11.45
CA LEU A 34 20.16 4.33 -10.16
C LEU A 34 20.22 5.86 -10.06
N LEU A 35 20.76 6.52 -11.09
CA LEU A 35 20.97 7.97 -11.10
C LEU A 35 19.64 8.74 -11.13
N ILE A 36 18.63 8.28 -11.87
CA ILE A 36 17.36 9.01 -11.95
C ILE A 36 16.52 8.90 -10.69
N TYR A 37 16.63 7.80 -9.94
CA TYR A 37 15.93 7.61 -8.67
C TYR A 37 16.66 8.25 -7.48
N TRP A 38 17.94 8.60 -7.64
CA TRP A 38 18.80 9.12 -6.58
C TRP A 38 18.24 10.35 -5.85
N PRO A 39 17.69 11.38 -6.54
CA PRO A 39 17.12 12.55 -5.85
C PRO A 39 15.98 12.20 -4.89
N GLY A 40 15.22 11.15 -5.20
CA GLY A 40 14.07 10.71 -4.41
C GLY A 40 14.42 10.09 -3.05
N LEU A 41 15.68 9.71 -2.85
CA LEU A 41 16.14 9.13 -1.59
C LEU A 41 16.07 10.13 -0.43
N SER A 42 16.16 11.43 -0.72
CA SER A 42 16.11 12.51 0.28
C SER A 42 14.71 12.82 0.82
N GLY A 43 13.66 12.20 0.28
CA GLY A 43 12.28 12.47 0.73
C GLY A 43 11.95 11.87 2.09
N THR A 44 10.81 12.26 2.66
CA THR A 44 10.33 11.78 3.97
C THR A 44 9.61 10.41 3.92
N PHE A 45 9.29 9.84 5.10
CA PHE A 45 8.25 8.82 5.26
C PHE A 45 6.87 9.39 4.96
N LEU A 46 6.01 8.58 4.35
CA LEU A 46 4.69 8.98 3.84
C LEU A 46 3.60 8.01 4.32
N PHE A 47 2.39 8.53 4.54
CA PHE A 47 1.16 7.74 4.67
C PHE A 47 1.28 6.47 5.55
N ASP A 48 1.19 5.26 4.98
CA ASP A 48 1.23 4.00 5.74
C ASP A 48 2.61 3.65 6.31
N ASP A 49 3.67 4.41 6.00
CA ASP A 49 4.98 4.26 6.64
C ASP A 49 4.86 4.49 8.15
N PHE A 50 4.13 5.55 8.57
CA PHE A 50 3.98 5.91 9.97
C PHE A 50 3.31 4.82 10.83
N PRO A 51 2.08 4.35 10.53
CA PRO A 51 1.42 3.34 11.36
C PRO A 51 2.14 1.99 11.37
N ASN A 52 2.93 1.67 10.34
CA ASN A 52 3.69 0.41 10.29
C ASN A 52 5.04 0.49 11.02
N LEU A 53 5.76 1.60 10.89
CA LEU A 53 7.14 1.72 11.38
C LEU A 53 7.23 2.38 12.76
N SER A 54 6.30 3.28 13.12
CA SER A 54 6.31 3.95 14.44
C SER A 54 6.09 3.01 15.63
N ILE A 55 5.65 1.78 15.38
CA ILE A 55 5.59 0.73 16.41
C ILE A 55 6.98 0.51 17.03
N LEU A 56 8.06 0.70 16.28
CA LEU A 56 9.44 0.58 16.76
C LEU A 56 9.79 1.53 17.91
N SER A 57 9.07 2.66 18.07
CA SER A 57 9.32 3.61 19.18
C SER A 57 8.80 3.11 20.53
N HIS A 58 7.92 2.12 20.53
CA HIS A 58 7.27 1.59 21.74
C HIS A 58 7.88 0.28 22.24
N LEU A 59 8.86 -0.27 21.51
CA LEU A 59 9.54 -1.52 21.87
C LEU A 59 10.75 -1.26 22.77
N ASP A 60 11.02 -2.17 23.71
CA ASP A 60 12.19 -2.08 24.58
C ASP A 60 13.49 -2.11 23.75
N GLN A 61 14.36 -1.15 24.01
CA GLN A 61 15.63 -1.00 23.30
C GLN A 61 16.72 -1.93 23.85
N HIS A 62 16.56 -2.48 25.06
CA HIS A 62 17.59 -3.28 25.73
C HIS A 62 17.54 -4.78 25.39
N ASP A 63 16.45 -5.25 24.77
CA ASP A 63 16.27 -6.65 24.35
C ASP A 63 16.13 -6.76 22.83
N THR A 64 17.27 -6.90 22.16
CA THR A 64 17.32 -6.94 20.69
C THR A 64 16.56 -8.15 20.11
N TYR A 65 16.62 -9.31 20.76
CA TYR A 65 15.96 -10.53 20.24
C TYR A 65 14.44 -10.40 20.31
N ASN A 66 13.91 -10.06 21.49
CA ASN A 66 12.47 -9.92 21.64
C ASN A 66 11.92 -8.77 20.79
N ARG A 67 12.68 -7.69 20.60
CA ARG A 67 12.32 -6.60 19.69
C ARG A 67 12.15 -7.08 18.25
N VAL A 68 13.10 -7.89 17.74
CA VAL A 68 13.02 -8.43 16.37
C VAL A 68 11.78 -9.29 16.19
N VAL A 69 11.53 -10.19 17.13
CA VAL A 69 10.36 -11.07 17.07
C VAL A 69 9.06 -10.28 17.17
N GLN A 70 8.96 -9.35 18.13
CA GLN A 70 7.75 -8.56 18.35
C GLN A 70 7.42 -7.68 17.15
N PHE A 71 8.39 -6.96 16.59
CA PHE A 71 8.15 -6.11 15.42
C PHE A 71 7.81 -6.93 14.17
N THR A 72 8.54 -8.01 13.93
CA THR A 72 8.29 -8.89 12.77
C THR A 72 6.88 -9.48 12.79
N LEU A 73 6.35 -9.77 13.98
CA LEU A 73 5.03 -10.37 14.16
C LEU A 73 3.91 -9.36 14.49
N SER A 74 4.22 -8.07 14.63
CA SER A 74 3.23 -7.04 14.99
C SER A 74 2.37 -6.54 13.82
N GLY A 75 2.66 -6.99 12.60
CA GLY A 75 2.01 -6.47 11.40
C GLY A 75 0.48 -6.67 11.41
N SER A 76 -0.23 -5.59 11.10
CA SER A 76 -1.70 -5.56 11.07
C SER A 76 -2.30 -5.01 9.78
N SER A 77 -1.47 -4.54 8.83
CA SER A 77 -1.91 -3.98 7.54
C SER A 77 -2.45 -5.00 6.53
N GLY A 78 -2.50 -6.28 6.90
CA GLY A 78 -3.04 -7.36 6.07
C GLY A 78 -3.21 -8.65 6.87
N PRO A 79 -4.02 -9.60 6.37
CA PRO A 79 -4.31 -10.85 7.08
C PRO A 79 -3.08 -11.73 7.32
N THR A 80 -1.99 -11.52 6.58
CA THR A 80 -0.74 -12.28 6.72
C THR A 80 0.22 -11.68 7.74
N GLY A 81 0.01 -10.44 8.19
CA GLY A 81 0.95 -9.68 9.02
C GLY A 81 2.26 -9.27 8.33
N ARG A 82 2.54 -9.75 7.10
CA ARG A 82 3.71 -9.40 6.27
C ARG A 82 5.08 -9.48 6.97
N PRO A 83 5.39 -10.58 7.70
CA PRO A 83 6.58 -10.66 8.54
C PRO A 83 7.90 -10.56 7.76
N ILE A 84 7.97 -11.07 6.52
CA ILE A 84 9.22 -11.00 5.74
C ILE A 84 9.58 -9.54 5.41
N SER A 85 8.57 -8.71 5.14
CA SER A 85 8.79 -7.30 4.88
C SER A 85 9.12 -6.53 6.14
N LEU A 86 8.41 -6.77 7.24
CA LEU A 86 8.72 -6.15 8.54
C LEU A 86 10.13 -6.48 9.01
N PHE A 87 10.52 -7.76 8.91
CA PHE A 87 11.89 -8.17 9.20
C PHE A 87 12.91 -7.42 8.33
N SER A 88 12.63 -7.25 7.03
CA SER A 88 13.55 -6.54 6.13
C SER A 88 13.75 -5.06 6.52
N PHE A 89 12.76 -4.40 7.11
CA PHE A 89 12.88 -3.02 7.57
C PHE A 89 13.83 -2.90 8.75
N MET A 90 13.86 -3.91 9.64
CA MET A 90 14.78 -3.93 10.78
C MET A 90 16.25 -4.05 10.39
N LEU A 91 16.54 -4.51 9.17
CA LEU A 91 17.90 -4.54 8.63
C LEU A 91 18.43 -3.15 8.28
N ASN A 92 17.55 -2.16 8.12
CA ASN A 92 17.93 -0.77 7.87
C ASN A 92 18.11 0.02 9.15
N ASP A 93 17.10 0.00 10.02
CA ASP A 93 17.17 0.63 11.33
C ASP A 93 16.22 -0.10 12.28
N ASN A 94 16.58 -0.10 13.55
CA ASN A 94 15.74 -0.60 14.61
C ASN A 94 15.09 0.53 15.43
N ALA A 95 15.51 1.80 15.31
CA ALA A 95 14.96 2.93 16.06
C ALA A 95 13.81 3.66 15.34
N TRP A 96 13.03 4.43 16.09
CA TRP A 96 12.05 5.38 15.54
C TRP A 96 12.00 6.66 16.39
N PRO A 97 11.94 7.87 15.79
CA PRO A 97 11.97 8.14 14.34
C PRO A 97 13.32 7.76 13.72
N SER A 98 13.29 7.39 12.43
CA SER A 98 14.46 6.97 11.67
C SER A 98 14.68 7.89 10.46
N ASP A 99 15.84 7.77 9.81
CA ASP A 99 16.12 8.43 8.53
C ASP A 99 15.55 7.58 7.36
N PRO A 100 14.58 8.09 6.58
CA PRO A 100 14.01 7.39 5.44
C PRO A 100 15.02 7.02 4.35
N TRP A 101 16.16 7.72 4.26
CA TRP A 101 17.12 7.58 3.17
C TRP A 101 17.59 6.13 2.99
N ALA A 102 18.01 5.49 4.09
CA ALA A 102 18.52 4.11 4.07
C ALA A 102 17.44 3.12 3.61
N PHE A 103 16.18 3.35 3.99
CA PHE A 103 15.06 2.50 3.58
C PHE A 103 14.79 2.59 2.09
N LYS A 104 14.76 3.81 1.54
CA LYS A 104 14.55 4.06 0.10
C LYS A 104 15.72 3.56 -0.73
N TYR A 105 16.95 3.69 -0.22
CA TYR A 105 18.13 3.12 -0.88
C TYR A 105 18.02 1.60 -1.02
N THR A 106 17.63 0.90 0.05
CA THR A 106 17.38 -0.55 -0.02
C THR A 106 16.28 -0.91 -1.01
N ASN A 107 15.17 -0.16 -1.06
CA ASN A 107 14.13 -0.37 -2.06
C ASN A 107 14.68 -0.20 -3.48
N LEU A 108 15.45 0.86 -3.74
CA LEU A 108 16.09 1.06 -5.04
C LEU A 108 17.02 -0.11 -5.43
N MET A 109 17.77 -0.68 -4.48
CA MET A 109 18.59 -1.87 -4.75
C MET A 109 17.74 -3.10 -5.09
N ILE A 110 16.63 -3.31 -4.38
CA ILE A 110 15.69 -4.41 -4.65
C ILE A 110 14.99 -4.18 -6.00
N HIS A 111 14.71 -2.94 -6.39
CA HIS A 111 14.17 -2.58 -7.70
C HIS A 111 15.13 -2.93 -8.84
N LEU A 112 16.41 -2.55 -8.72
CA LEU A 112 17.44 -2.94 -9.69
C LEU A 112 17.58 -4.46 -9.79
N LEU A 113 17.59 -5.16 -8.65
CA LEU A 113 17.64 -6.62 -8.60
C LEU A 113 16.43 -7.27 -9.30
N ASN A 114 15.23 -6.75 -9.07
CA ASN A 114 14.02 -7.16 -9.79
C ASN A 114 14.16 -6.92 -11.30
N GLY A 115 14.79 -5.82 -11.73
CA GLY A 115 15.12 -5.59 -13.14
C GLY A 115 15.99 -6.68 -13.74
N VAL A 116 17.04 -7.13 -13.03
CA VAL A 116 17.89 -8.27 -13.44
C VAL A 116 17.07 -9.54 -13.58
N LEU A 117 16.18 -9.81 -12.62
CA LEU A 117 15.31 -10.98 -12.67
C LEU A 117 14.30 -10.90 -13.82
N ILE A 118 13.71 -9.74 -14.09
CA ILE A 118 12.79 -9.55 -15.23
C ILE A 118 13.54 -9.80 -16.54
N PHE A 119 14.73 -9.21 -16.73
CA PHE A 119 15.53 -9.46 -17.94
C PHE A 119 15.78 -10.97 -18.12
N THR A 120 16.18 -11.63 -17.04
CA THR A 120 16.45 -13.08 -17.03
C THR A 120 15.20 -13.89 -17.36
N PHE A 121 14.06 -13.56 -16.75
CA PHE A 121 12.78 -14.20 -16.98
C PHE A 121 12.31 -14.03 -18.43
N VAL A 122 12.30 -12.81 -18.95
CA VAL A 122 11.83 -12.51 -20.32
C VAL A 122 12.71 -13.19 -21.35
N ARG A 123 14.04 -13.08 -21.20
CA ARG A 123 14.99 -13.78 -22.07
C ARG A 123 14.73 -15.27 -22.07
N LYS A 124 14.60 -15.89 -20.89
CA LYS A 124 14.35 -17.33 -20.76
C LYS A 124 13.02 -17.73 -21.38
N LEU A 125 11.94 -16.99 -21.09
CA LEU A 125 10.61 -17.24 -21.62
C LEU A 125 10.61 -17.24 -23.16
N LEU A 126 11.23 -16.23 -23.78
CA LEU A 126 11.28 -16.12 -25.24
C LEU A 126 12.11 -17.23 -25.90
N ILE A 127 13.23 -17.63 -25.27
CA ILE A 127 14.02 -18.79 -25.73
C ILE A 127 13.18 -20.07 -25.65
N THR A 128 12.44 -20.29 -24.56
CA THR A 128 11.52 -21.43 -24.42
C THR A 128 10.40 -21.42 -25.47
N LEU A 129 10.01 -20.24 -25.96
CA LEU A 129 9.09 -20.04 -27.08
C LEU A 129 9.76 -20.12 -28.47
N ASN A 130 10.95 -20.73 -28.55
CA ASN A 130 11.73 -20.94 -29.77
C ASN A 130 12.11 -19.64 -30.52
N GLN A 131 12.21 -18.51 -29.82
CA GLN A 131 12.78 -17.30 -30.41
C GLN A 131 14.31 -17.40 -30.50
N ASN A 132 14.87 -16.80 -31.54
CA ASN A 132 16.33 -16.65 -31.66
C ASN A 132 16.89 -15.87 -30.45
N ILE A 133 18.08 -16.27 -29.99
CA ILE A 133 18.74 -15.71 -28.81
C ILE A 133 18.91 -14.19 -28.87
N VAL A 134 19.37 -13.64 -30.00
CA VAL A 134 19.60 -12.20 -30.18
C VAL A 134 18.29 -11.43 -30.06
N ARG A 135 17.22 -11.99 -30.63
CA ARG A 135 15.89 -11.40 -30.54
C ARG A 135 15.34 -11.47 -29.12
N ALA A 136 15.49 -12.61 -28.45
CA ALA A 136 15.06 -12.78 -27.07
C ALA A 136 15.76 -11.77 -26.13
N GLU A 137 17.06 -11.56 -26.34
CA GLU A 137 17.87 -10.59 -25.59
C GLU A 137 17.46 -9.15 -25.88
N LEU A 138 17.21 -8.79 -27.14
CA LEU A 138 16.74 -7.45 -27.50
C LEU A 138 15.36 -7.14 -26.88
N VAL A 139 14.41 -8.06 -26.99
CA VAL A 139 13.07 -7.88 -26.41
C VAL A 139 13.13 -7.83 -24.89
N ALA A 140 13.94 -8.69 -24.25
CA ALA A 140 14.17 -8.64 -22.82
C ALA A 140 14.78 -7.30 -22.40
N MET A 141 15.77 -6.79 -23.15
CA MET A 141 16.40 -5.51 -22.86
C MET A 141 15.39 -4.35 -22.94
N ILE A 142 14.63 -4.27 -24.02
CA ILE A 142 13.63 -3.20 -24.21
C ILE A 142 12.55 -3.28 -23.13
N ALA A 143 11.98 -4.46 -22.87
CA ALA A 143 10.93 -4.64 -21.87
C ALA A 143 11.42 -4.29 -20.46
N THR A 144 12.63 -4.72 -20.08
CA THR A 144 13.22 -4.40 -18.78
C THR A 144 13.59 -2.93 -18.66
N ALA A 145 14.11 -2.29 -19.72
CA ALA A 145 14.43 -0.86 -19.69
C ALA A 145 13.17 -0.01 -19.49
N PHE A 146 12.10 -0.29 -20.25
CA PHE A 146 10.82 0.39 -20.04
C PHE A 146 10.28 0.15 -18.63
N TRP A 147 10.41 -1.07 -18.11
CA TRP A 147 9.95 -1.38 -16.76
C TRP A 147 10.74 -0.61 -15.68
N LEU A 148 12.07 -0.68 -15.69
CA LEU A 148 12.94 0.00 -14.73
C LEU A 148 12.79 1.52 -14.75
N LEU A 149 12.42 2.08 -15.89
CA LEU A 149 12.35 3.51 -16.11
C LEU A 149 10.90 4.04 -16.13
N GLN A 150 9.91 3.19 -15.81
CA GLN A 150 8.49 3.54 -15.81
C GLN A 150 8.14 4.44 -14.61
N PRO A 151 7.53 5.64 -14.82
CA PRO A 151 7.10 6.50 -13.72
C PRO A 151 6.19 5.83 -12.68
N LEU A 152 5.33 4.88 -13.07
CA LEU A 152 4.46 4.12 -12.15
C LEU A 152 5.24 3.41 -11.03
N ASN A 153 6.52 3.10 -11.23
CA ASN A 153 7.36 2.45 -10.23
C ASN A 153 7.86 3.40 -9.14
N ILE A 154 7.74 4.73 -9.32
CA ILE A 154 8.15 5.72 -8.31
C ILE A 154 7.47 5.46 -6.97
N SER A 155 6.15 5.25 -6.98
CA SER A 155 5.39 4.97 -5.76
C SER A 155 5.67 3.59 -5.14
N THR A 156 6.35 2.69 -5.84
CA THR A 156 6.83 1.42 -5.26
C THR A 156 8.20 1.59 -4.62
N VAL A 157 9.10 2.30 -5.31
CA VAL A 157 10.50 2.44 -4.90
C VAL A 157 10.67 3.47 -3.77
N LEU A 158 10.02 4.63 -3.89
CA LEU A 158 10.21 5.76 -2.98
C LEU A 158 9.21 5.81 -1.83
N TYR A 159 8.16 5.00 -1.86
CA TYR A 159 7.24 4.80 -0.74
C TYR A 159 7.73 3.62 0.10
N VAL A 160 8.30 3.88 1.28
CA VAL A 160 9.13 2.90 2.01
C VAL A 160 8.39 1.58 2.23
N ILE A 161 7.14 1.63 2.71
CA ILE A 161 6.35 0.45 3.03
C ILE A 161 6.08 -0.45 1.80
N GLN A 162 6.15 0.09 0.59
CA GLN A 162 5.95 -0.67 -0.65
C GLN A 162 7.12 -1.59 -1.01
N ARG A 163 8.19 -1.63 -0.19
CA ARG A 163 9.14 -2.76 -0.18
C ARG A 163 8.44 -4.12 -0.13
N MET A 164 7.28 -4.18 0.53
CA MET A 164 6.40 -5.36 0.55
C MET A 164 6.07 -5.86 -0.86
N THR A 165 5.75 -4.93 -1.76
CA THR A 165 5.46 -5.21 -3.18
C THR A 165 6.73 -5.68 -3.91
N GLU A 166 7.86 -5.04 -3.65
CA GLU A 166 9.13 -5.38 -4.30
C GLU A 166 9.68 -6.76 -3.91
N LEU A 167 9.60 -7.12 -2.63
CA LEU A 167 10.00 -8.44 -2.12
C LEU A 167 9.07 -9.54 -2.61
N SER A 168 7.75 -9.28 -2.63
CA SER A 168 6.80 -10.21 -3.23
C SER A 168 7.10 -10.46 -4.72
N ALA A 169 7.40 -9.40 -5.48
CA ALA A 169 7.82 -9.53 -6.87
C ALA A 169 9.15 -10.28 -7.02
N LEU A 170 10.13 -10.02 -6.14
CA LEU A 170 11.43 -10.67 -6.13
C LEU A 170 11.29 -12.20 -6.03
N PHE A 171 10.59 -12.67 -5.01
CA PHE A 171 10.40 -14.11 -4.81
C PHE A 171 9.54 -14.75 -5.90
N ASN A 172 8.54 -14.03 -6.42
CA ASN A 172 7.75 -14.50 -7.56
C ASN A 172 8.60 -14.64 -8.83
N LEU A 173 9.47 -13.67 -9.14
CA LEU A 173 10.33 -13.71 -10.32
C LEU A 173 11.37 -14.82 -10.22
N ILE A 174 12.00 -15.02 -9.04
CA ILE A 174 12.92 -16.15 -8.81
C ILE A 174 12.19 -17.48 -9.03
N LEU A 175 10.94 -17.59 -8.56
CA LEU A 175 10.14 -18.80 -8.72
C LEU A 175 9.77 -19.04 -10.19
N LEU A 176 9.41 -18.00 -10.94
CA LEU A 176 9.10 -18.10 -12.37
C LEU A 176 10.32 -18.49 -13.21
N ILE A 177 11.50 -17.95 -12.90
CA ILE A 177 12.75 -18.33 -13.55
C ILE A 177 13.07 -19.80 -13.25
N SER A 178 13.04 -20.19 -11.97
CA SER A 178 13.24 -21.57 -11.53
C SER A 178 12.25 -22.52 -12.19
N TYR A 179 10.99 -22.09 -12.35
CA TYR A 179 9.95 -22.83 -13.04
C TYR A 179 10.30 -23.11 -14.51
N LEU A 180 10.72 -22.09 -15.27
CA LEU A 180 11.11 -22.25 -16.67
C LEU A 180 12.31 -23.21 -16.84
N TYR A 181 13.32 -23.11 -15.97
CA TYR A 181 14.43 -24.07 -15.97
C TYR A 181 13.97 -25.48 -15.61
N ALA A 182 13.12 -25.62 -14.60
CA ALA A 182 12.60 -26.92 -14.20
C ALA A 182 11.75 -27.57 -15.30
N ARG A 183 11.01 -26.78 -16.11
CA ARG A 183 10.30 -27.29 -17.31
C ARG A 183 11.26 -27.91 -18.34
N GLU A 184 12.44 -27.33 -18.53
CA GLU A 184 13.46 -27.93 -19.41
C GLU A 184 14.05 -29.21 -18.82
N TYR A 185 14.29 -29.23 -17.50
CA TYR A 185 14.73 -30.44 -16.81
C TYR A 185 13.70 -31.56 -16.84
N LEU A 186 12.40 -31.24 -16.74
CA LEU A 186 11.32 -32.23 -16.87
C LEU A 186 11.39 -32.98 -18.20
N ALA A 187 11.79 -32.30 -19.29
CA ALA A 187 11.96 -32.92 -20.59
C ALA A 187 13.16 -33.89 -20.67
N ARG A 188 14.12 -33.78 -19.75
CA ARG A 188 15.29 -34.69 -19.64
C ARG A 188 15.10 -35.77 -18.59
N SER A 189 14.55 -35.40 -17.42
CA SER A 189 14.29 -36.28 -16.28
C SER A 189 13.10 -35.74 -15.48
N GLU A 190 11.95 -36.41 -15.62
CA GLU A 190 10.70 -36.00 -14.99
C GLU A 190 10.84 -35.88 -13.46
N ASN A 191 11.49 -36.83 -12.79
CA ASN A 191 11.64 -36.79 -11.33
C ASN A 191 12.50 -35.60 -10.86
N ARG A 192 13.65 -35.34 -11.51
CA ARG A 192 14.52 -34.22 -11.12
C ARG A 192 13.84 -32.86 -11.34
N GLY A 193 13.12 -32.72 -12.45
CA GLY A 193 12.32 -31.52 -12.71
C GLY A 193 11.21 -31.31 -11.67
N LEU A 194 10.50 -32.37 -11.27
CA LEU A 194 9.47 -32.29 -10.24
C LEU A 194 10.03 -31.95 -8.86
N ILE A 195 11.20 -32.48 -8.48
CA ILE A 195 11.87 -32.14 -7.23
C ILE A 195 12.24 -30.66 -7.22
N LEU A 196 12.87 -30.16 -8.28
CA LEU A 196 13.23 -28.75 -8.39
C LEU A 196 12.01 -27.84 -8.29
N LEU A 197 10.92 -28.19 -8.98
CA LEU A 197 9.65 -27.46 -8.90
C LEU A 197 9.08 -27.44 -7.47
N THR A 198 9.03 -28.60 -6.82
CA THR A 198 8.43 -28.73 -5.49
C THR A 198 9.24 -27.96 -4.44
N VAL A 199 10.57 -28.09 -4.46
CA VAL A 199 11.46 -27.35 -3.55
C VAL A 199 11.34 -25.84 -3.79
N SER A 200 11.33 -25.40 -5.05
CA SER A 200 11.18 -23.98 -5.39
C SER A 200 9.84 -23.42 -4.90
N MET A 201 8.73 -24.15 -5.09
CA MET A 201 7.40 -23.74 -4.62
C MET A 201 7.34 -23.66 -3.09
N MET A 202 7.82 -24.69 -2.39
CA MET A 202 7.77 -24.75 -0.93
C MET A 202 8.59 -23.63 -0.27
N LEU A 203 9.68 -23.19 -0.91
CA LEU A 203 10.51 -22.12 -0.39
C LEU A 203 9.99 -20.72 -0.76
N LEU A 204 9.70 -20.49 -2.05
CA LEU A 204 9.49 -19.14 -2.57
C LEU A 204 8.04 -18.64 -2.45
N VAL A 205 7.05 -19.55 -2.48
CA VAL A 205 5.65 -19.13 -2.33
C VAL A 205 5.40 -18.53 -0.94
N PRO A 206 5.80 -19.15 0.19
CA PRO A 206 5.62 -18.55 1.50
C PRO A 206 6.36 -17.21 1.64
N LEU A 207 7.61 -17.11 1.17
CA LEU A 207 8.38 -15.87 1.22
C LEU A 207 7.68 -14.72 0.47
N SER A 208 7.08 -15.04 -0.68
CA SER A 208 6.30 -14.07 -1.46
C SER A 208 5.02 -13.63 -0.74
N ILE A 209 4.21 -14.58 -0.27
CA ILE A 209 2.93 -14.31 0.42
C ILE A 209 3.15 -13.55 1.73
N PHE A 210 4.18 -13.93 2.50
CA PHE A 210 4.53 -13.27 3.76
C PHE A 210 5.31 -11.98 3.57
N SER A 211 5.64 -11.59 2.33
CA SER A 211 6.05 -10.22 2.01
C SER A 211 4.82 -9.35 1.72
N LYS A 212 3.89 -9.85 0.90
CA LYS A 212 2.61 -9.19 0.62
C LYS A 212 1.60 -10.22 0.13
N GLU A 213 0.31 -10.00 0.41
CA GLU A 213 -0.78 -10.89 -0.01
C GLU A 213 -0.80 -11.15 -1.53
N ASN A 214 -0.36 -10.18 -2.33
CA ASN A 214 -0.18 -10.31 -3.78
C ASN A 214 0.79 -11.43 -4.20
N GLY A 215 1.63 -11.91 -3.28
CA GLY A 215 2.48 -13.07 -3.53
C GLY A 215 1.69 -14.32 -3.92
N ALA A 216 0.44 -14.44 -3.46
CA ALA A 216 -0.46 -15.53 -3.82
C ALA A 216 -0.84 -15.52 -5.32
N LEU A 217 -0.64 -14.41 -6.03
CA LEU A 217 -0.93 -14.32 -7.46
C LEU A 217 0.03 -15.13 -8.33
N ILE A 218 1.12 -15.65 -7.76
CA ILE A 218 2.07 -16.53 -8.43
C ILE A 218 1.41 -17.71 -9.13
N PHE A 219 0.36 -18.31 -8.55
CA PHE A 219 -0.33 -19.42 -9.18
C PHE A 219 -0.97 -19.02 -10.52
N PHE A 220 -1.50 -17.81 -10.62
CA PHE A 220 -2.07 -17.28 -11.86
C PHE A 220 -0.99 -16.88 -12.87
N TYR A 221 0.12 -16.28 -12.40
CA TYR A 221 1.27 -16.01 -13.26
C TYR A 221 1.88 -17.29 -13.85
N LEU A 222 1.92 -18.38 -13.07
CA LEU A 222 2.33 -19.70 -13.55
C LEU A 222 1.34 -20.27 -14.56
N LEU A 223 0.03 -20.13 -14.36
CA LEU A 223 -0.98 -20.56 -15.34
C LEU A 223 -0.88 -19.77 -16.64
N ALA A 224 -0.66 -18.46 -16.58
CA ALA A 224 -0.42 -17.62 -17.75
C ALA A 224 0.86 -18.07 -18.48
N THR A 225 1.95 -18.27 -17.73
CA THR A 225 3.24 -18.76 -18.27
C THR A 225 3.08 -20.13 -18.92
N GLU A 226 2.35 -21.05 -18.26
CA GLU A 226 2.02 -22.36 -18.81
C GLU A 226 1.25 -22.23 -20.10
N GLN A 227 0.24 -21.37 -20.19
CA GLN A 227 -0.51 -21.19 -21.44
C GLN A 227 0.40 -20.80 -22.61
N ALA A 228 1.36 -19.90 -22.40
CA ALA A 228 2.36 -19.56 -23.41
C ALA A 228 3.23 -20.76 -23.77
N VAL A 229 3.82 -21.43 -22.78
CA VAL A 229 4.73 -22.57 -22.98
C VAL A 229 4.01 -23.78 -23.62
N LEU A 230 2.75 -24.02 -23.25
CA LEU A 230 1.89 -25.09 -23.77
C LEU A 230 1.57 -24.94 -25.26
N SER A 231 1.80 -23.78 -25.86
CA SER A 231 1.75 -23.64 -27.33
C SER A 231 2.80 -24.52 -28.02
N GLN A 232 3.86 -24.92 -27.31
CA GLN A 232 4.90 -25.83 -27.80
C GLN A 232 4.55 -27.28 -27.45
N HIS A 233 4.32 -28.13 -28.46
CA HIS A 233 3.87 -29.52 -28.30
C HIS A 233 4.83 -30.42 -27.47
N LYS A 234 6.11 -30.02 -27.36
CA LYS A 234 7.19 -30.82 -26.76
C LYS A 234 7.05 -31.07 -25.25
N TYR A 235 6.27 -30.26 -24.52
CA TYR A 235 6.29 -30.24 -23.05
C TYR A 235 5.01 -30.78 -22.37
N ASN A 236 4.05 -31.35 -23.12
CA ASN A 236 2.67 -31.56 -22.64
C ASN A 236 2.26 -33.03 -22.38
N SER A 237 3.18 -34.00 -22.54
CA SER A 237 2.88 -35.44 -22.49
C SER A 237 3.15 -36.13 -21.13
N LEU A 238 3.61 -35.39 -20.12
CA LEU A 238 4.05 -35.98 -18.84
C LEU A 238 2.90 -36.08 -17.82
N ILE A 239 2.47 -37.31 -17.49
CA ILE A 239 1.33 -37.56 -16.59
C ILE A 239 1.61 -37.06 -15.17
N LYS A 240 2.82 -37.31 -14.61
CA LYS A 240 3.12 -36.89 -13.23
C LYS A 240 3.14 -35.38 -13.12
N PHE A 241 3.65 -34.68 -14.13
CA PHE A 241 3.59 -33.22 -14.18
C PHE A 241 2.15 -32.69 -14.25
N LYS A 242 1.23 -33.34 -14.98
CA LYS A 242 -0.19 -32.94 -15.01
C LYS A 242 -0.82 -33.04 -13.61
N THR A 243 -0.60 -34.14 -12.91
CA THR A 243 -1.08 -34.32 -11.52
C THR A 243 -0.43 -33.30 -10.58
N TRP A 244 0.88 -33.08 -10.71
CA TRP A 244 1.60 -32.07 -9.93
C TRP A 244 1.07 -30.65 -10.17
N LYS A 245 0.88 -30.26 -11.43
CA LYS A 245 0.32 -28.96 -11.81
C LYS A 245 -1.09 -28.77 -11.25
N LEU A 246 -1.91 -29.82 -11.32
CA LEU A 246 -3.25 -29.79 -10.73
C LEU A 246 -3.17 -29.51 -9.22
N ALA A 247 -2.34 -30.27 -8.49
CA ALA A 247 -2.20 -30.17 -7.04
C ALA A 247 -1.56 -28.86 -6.55
N PHE A 248 -0.49 -28.40 -7.20
CA PHE A 248 0.34 -27.30 -6.69
C PHE A 248 0.10 -25.94 -7.39
N ILE A 249 -0.65 -25.90 -8.50
CA ILE A 249 -0.94 -24.65 -9.22
C ILE A 249 -2.44 -24.44 -9.36
N VAL A 250 -3.16 -25.39 -9.97
CA VAL A 250 -4.57 -25.21 -10.31
C VAL A 250 -5.45 -25.19 -9.05
N ILE A 251 -5.30 -26.17 -8.15
CA ILE A 251 -6.11 -26.23 -6.92
C ILE A 251 -5.89 -24.98 -6.06
N PRO A 252 -4.65 -24.54 -5.74
CA PRO A 252 -4.43 -23.29 -5.01
C PRO A 252 -5.04 -22.06 -5.69
N ALA A 253 -4.92 -21.94 -7.02
CA ALA A 253 -5.55 -20.84 -7.77
C ALA A 253 -7.09 -20.86 -7.63
N LEU A 254 -7.71 -22.04 -7.73
CA LEU A 254 -9.15 -22.20 -7.55
C LEU A 254 -9.59 -21.89 -6.11
N LEU A 255 -8.80 -22.27 -5.10
CA LEU A 255 -9.06 -21.94 -3.70
C LEU A 255 -9.01 -20.42 -3.46
N ILE A 256 -8.06 -19.71 -4.09
CA ILE A 256 -8.00 -18.25 -4.02
C ILE A 256 -9.24 -17.62 -4.68
N ILE A 257 -9.64 -18.10 -5.87
CA ILE A 257 -10.88 -17.63 -6.51
C ILE A 257 -12.09 -17.89 -5.61
N ALA A 258 -12.21 -19.10 -5.06
CA ALA A 258 -13.31 -19.47 -4.18
C ALA A 258 -13.34 -18.58 -2.92
N TYR A 259 -12.17 -18.29 -2.33
CA TYR A 259 -12.03 -17.38 -1.20
C TYR A 259 -12.48 -15.95 -1.56
N LEU A 260 -12.03 -15.41 -2.70
CA LEU A 260 -12.41 -14.06 -3.15
C LEU A 260 -13.93 -13.98 -3.42
N ILE A 261 -14.51 -14.99 -4.05
CA ILE A 261 -15.96 -15.08 -4.27
C ILE A 261 -16.70 -15.15 -2.93
N TYR A 262 -16.26 -16.02 -2.03
CA TYR A 262 -16.84 -16.17 -0.69
C TYR A 262 -16.79 -14.84 0.08
N TYR A 263 -15.63 -14.18 0.08
CA TYR A 263 -15.43 -12.90 0.74
C TYR A 263 -16.35 -11.82 0.16
N GLY A 264 -16.48 -11.76 -1.17
CA GLY A 264 -17.37 -10.81 -1.84
C GLY A 264 -18.85 -11.01 -1.54
N ILE A 265 -19.30 -12.27 -1.48
CA ILE A 265 -20.69 -12.60 -1.16
C ILE A 265 -20.99 -12.33 0.32
N LYS A 266 -20.03 -12.62 1.22
CA LYS A 266 -20.23 -12.50 2.67
C LYS A 266 -20.08 -11.08 3.20
N THR A 267 -19.33 -10.22 2.53
CA THR A 267 -19.09 -8.85 3.00
C THR A 267 -20.35 -7.99 2.74
N PRO A 268 -21.06 -7.55 3.80
CA PRO A 268 -22.21 -6.67 3.63
C PRO A 268 -21.79 -5.36 2.97
N ALA A 269 -22.67 -4.78 2.13
CA ALA A 269 -22.42 -3.46 1.53
C ALA A 269 -22.17 -2.37 2.59
N THR A 270 -22.73 -2.53 3.80
CA THR A 270 -22.56 -1.64 4.96
C THR A 270 -21.24 -1.80 5.69
N SER A 271 -20.41 -2.81 5.35
CA SER A 271 -19.09 -3.03 5.96
C SER A 271 -17.95 -2.30 5.24
N PHE A 272 -18.24 -1.67 4.10
CA PHE A 272 -17.29 -0.75 3.45
C PHE A 272 -17.29 0.56 4.24
N ASN A 273 -16.34 0.72 5.16
CA ASN A 273 -16.10 2.00 5.84
C ASN A 273 -15.37 2.98 4.91
N ARG A 274 -15.95 3.22 3.72
CA ARG A 274 -15.40 3.96 2.58
C ARG A 274 -16.54 4.73 1.89
N ASP A 275 -16.16 5.69 1.06
CA ASP A 275 -17.10 6.57 0.35
C ASP A 275 -17.75 5.93 -0.89
N PHE A 276 -17.47 4.65 -1.12
CA PHE A 276 -17.99 3.90 -2.25
C PHE A 276 -18.47 2.52 -1.81
N SER A 277 -19.49 2.03 -2.50
CA SER A 277 -19.97 0.66 -2.34
C SER A 277 -19.06 -0.35 -3.06
N PHE A 278 -19.25 -1.63 -2.73
CA PHE A 278 -18.64 -2.74 -3.43
C PHE A 278 -18.87 -2.70 -4.96
N GLN A 279 -20.10 -2.42 -5.40
CA GLN A 279 -20.46 -2.37 -6.81
C GLN A 279 -19.79 -1.18 -7.50
N GLN A 280 -19.80 -0.01 -6.87
CA GLN A 280 -19.13 1.18 -7.37
C GLN A 280 -17.63 0.95 -7.50
N ARG A 281 -17.02 0.25 -6.54
CA ARG A 281 -15.62 -0.18 -6.62
C ARG A 281 -15.36 -1.03 -7.88
N LEU A 282 -16.10 -2.12 -8.10
CA LEU A 282 -15.89 -2.98 -9.27
C LEU A 282 -16.09 -2.24 -10.60
N LEU A 283 -17.09 -1.38 -10.68
CA LEU A 283 -17.32 -0.54 -11.86
C LEU A 283 -16.17 0.43 -12.09
N THR A 284 -15.69 1.07 -11.03
CA THR A 284 -14.59 2.05 -11.12
C THR A 284 -13.28 1.37 -11.49
N GLU A 285 -12.99 0.20 -10.90
CA GLU A 285 -11.79 -0.60 -11.20
C GLU A 285 -11.70 -0.96 -12.68
N SER A 286 -12.83 -1.17 -13.37
CA SER A 286 -12.82 -1.41 -14.82
C SER A 286 -12.16 -0.27 -15.61
N ARG A 287 -12.38 0.99 -15.21
CA ARG A 287 -11.76 2.17 -15.82
C ARG A 287 -10.32 2.35 -15.37
N ILE A 288 -10.03 2.08 -14.10
CA ILE A 288 -8.68 2.16 -13.54
C ILE A 288 -7.74 1.19 -14.25
N MET A 289 -8.19 -0.04 -14.56
CA MET A 289 -7.39 -0.99 -15.35
C MET A 289 -7.02 -0.44 -16.73
N PHE A 290 -7.92 0.30 -17.38
CA PHE A 290 -7.64 0.95 -18.66
C PHE A 290 -6.71 2.15 -18.52
N ASP A 291 -6.86 2.95 -17.47
CA ASP A 291 -5.92 4.03 -17.19
C ASP A 291 -4.52 3.49 -16.91
N TYR A 292 -4.39 2.40 -16.16
CA TYR A 292 -3.12 1.70 -15.96
C TYR A 292 -2.52 1.21 -17.28
N LEU A 293 -3.28 0.55 -18.15
CA LEU A 293 -2.79 0.15 -19.48
C LEU A 293 -2.33 1.35 -20.31
N GLY A 294 -3.08 2.46 -20.26
CA GLY A 294 -2.70 3.71 -20.92
C GLY A 294 -1.38 4.26 -20.40
N ARG A 295 -1.20 4.32 -19.07
CA ARG A 295 0.02 4.82 -18.43
C ARG A 295 1.23 3.91 -18.64
N ILE A 296 1.03 2.60 -18.76
CA ILE A 296 2.11 1.66 -19.09
C ILE A 296 2.69 1.95 -20.48
N ILE A 297 1.83 2.32 -21.45
CA ILE A 297 2.23 2.56 -22.84
C ILE A 297 2.77 3.99 -23.03
N VAL A 298 2.07 4.97 -22.45
CA VAL A 298 2.37 6.39 -22.61
C VAL A 298 2.69 7.00 -21.24
N PRO A 299 3.99 7.20 -20.92
CA PRO A 299 4.39 7.87 -19.70
C PRO A 299 3.82 9.29 -19.68
N ARG A 300 3.13 9.66 -18.60
CA ARG A 300 2.63 11.02 -18.41
C ARG A 300 3.67 11.90 -17.69
N LEU A 301 3.61 13.20 -17.97
CA LEU A 301 4.43 14.24 -17.35
C LEU A 301 3.56 14.91 -16.27
N GLY A 302 3.33 14.22 -15.15
CA GLY A 302 2.43 14.65 -14.08
C GLY A 302 1.53 13.52 -13.61
N ASP A 303 0.80 13.75 -12.51
CA ASP A 303 -0.16 12.80 -11.91
C ASP A 303 0.52 11.49 -11.44
N GLY A 304 1.80 11.58 -11.06
CA GLY A 304 2.63 10.51 -10.48
C GLY A 304 2.76 10.62 -8.95
N GLY A 305 1.74 11.19 -8.32
CA GLY A 305 1.69 11.46 -6.89
C GLY A 305 1.17 10.29 -6.06
N LEU A 306 1.03 10.52 -4.75
CA LEU A 306 0.53 9.52 -3.81
C LEU A 306 -1.01 9.53 -3.69
N PHE A 307 -1.64 10.68 -3.95
CA PHE A 307 -3.05 10.93 -3.66
C PHE A 307 -3.89 10.85 -4.93
N HIS A 308 -4.85 9.92 -4.94
CA HIS A 308 -5.81 9.73 -6.03
C HIS A 308 -7.22 9.46 -5.47
N ASP A 309 -7.50 9.95 -4.26
CA ASP A 309 -8.81 9.84 -3.60
C ASP A 309 -9.91 10.68 -4.28
N ASP A 310 -9.54 11.51 -5.26
CA ASP A 310 -10.44 12.27 -6.12
C ASP A 310 -10.76 11.59 -7.47
N TYR A 311 -10.29 10.35 -7.70
CA TYR A 311 -10.64 9.60 -8.89
C TYR A 311 -12.17 9.42 -8.99
N THR A 312 -12.75 9.79 -10.13
CA THR A 312 -14.22 9.79 -10.30
C THR A 312 -14.80 8.39 -10.15
N ILE A 313 -15.62 8.20 -9.10
CA ILE A 313 -16.32 6.96 -8.81
C ILE A 313 -17.39 6.68 -9.88
N SER A 314 -17.40 5.46 -10.41
CA SER A 314 -18.46 4.98 -11.30
C SER A 314 -19.69 4.58 -10.49
N THR A 315 -20.76 5.37 -10.59
CA THR A 315 -22.01 5.14 -9.85
C THR A 315 -22.98 4.20 -10.57
N SER A 316 -22.84 4.08 -11.90
CA SER A 316 -23.61 3.15 -12.73
C SER A 316 -22.77 2.68 -13.94
N LEU A 317 -23.33 1.79 -14.75
CA LEU A 317 -22.68 1.34 -15.99
C LEU A 317 -22.43 2.48 -16.99
N THR A 318 -23.24 3.53 -16.97
CA THR A 318 -23.19 4.65 -17.92
C THR A 318 -22.77 5.96 -17.28
N ASN A 319 -22.58 6.02 -15.97
CA ASN A 319 -22.13 7.21 -15.27
C ASN A 319 -20.80 6.96 -14.53
N PRO A 320 -19.66 7.40 -15.10
CA PRO A 320 -19.51 8.01 -16.43
C PRO A 320 -19.57 6.98 -17.57
N LEU A 321 -19.82 7.43 -18.81
CA LEU A 321 -19.97 6.56 -20.00
C LEU A 321 -18.72 5.72 -20.29
N SER A 322 -17.55 6.21 -19.88
CA SER A 322 -16.29 5.47 -19.97
C SER A 322 -16.34 4.14 -19.20
N THR A 323 -17.22 3.99 -18.21
CA THR A 323 -17.41 2.74 -17.46
C THR A 323 -17.89 1.61 -18.37
N LEU A 324 -18.92 1.87 -19.19
CA LEU A 324 -19.46 0.89 -20.13
C LEU A 324 -18.40 0.46 -21.14
N PHE A 325 -17.69 1.42 -21.75
CA PHE A 325 -16.66 1.12 -22.73
C PHE A 325 -15.47 0.36 -22.12
N SER A 326 -15.06 0.75 -20.92
CA SER A 326 -13.98 0.05 -20.20
C SER A 326 -14.39 -1.38 -19.87
N LEU A 327 -15.61 -1.59 -19.38
CA LEU A 327 -16.12 -2.92 -19.07
C LEU A 327 -16.19 -3.81 -20.33
N LEU A 328 -16.76 -3.30 -21.42
CA LEU A 328 -16.83 -4.02 -22.70
C LEU A 328 -15.43 -4.38 -23.21
N ALA A 329 -14.49 -3.43 -23.11
CA ALA A 329 -13.13 -3.65 -23.56
C ALA A 329 -12.36 -4.65 -22.67
N ILE A 330 -12.60 -4.70 -21.34
CA ILE A 330 -12.08 -5.76 -20.47
C ILE A 330 -12.62 -7.12 -20.91
N VAL A 331 -13.93 -7.23 -21.14
CA VAL A 331 -14.57 -8.47 -21.59
C VAL A 331 -13.97 -8.93 -22.93
N CYS A 332 -13.80 -8.02 -23.89
CA CYS A 332 -13.14 -8.31 -25.16
C CYS A 332 -11.69 -8.77 -24.97
N LEU A 333 -10.90 -8.11 -24.11
CA LEU A 333 -9.52 -8.51 -23.83
C LEU A 333 -9.47 -9.91 -23.19
N LEU A 334 -10.29 -10.20 -22.20
CA LEU A 334 -10.35 -11.51 -21.56
C LEU A 334 -10.79 -12.60 -22.55
N PHE A 335 -11.79 -12.33 -23.40
CA PHE A 335 -12.21 -13.26 -24.44
C PHE A 335 -11.10 -13.49 -25.49
N SER A 336 -10.35 -12.44 -25.84
CA SER A 336 -9.26 -12.50 -26.80
C SER A 336 -8.14 -13.46 -26.39
N ILE A 337 -7.97 -13.73 -25.08
CA ILE A 337 -7.04 -14.74 -24.57
C ILE A 337 -7.33 -16.09 -25.24
N PHE A 338 -8.60 -16.51 -25.29
CA PHE A 338 -9.00 -17.82 -25.84
C PHE A 338 -8.94 -17.88 -27.36
N VAL A 339 -9.27 -16.77 -28.02
CA VAL A 339 -9.23 -16.64 -29.49
C VAL A 339 -7.80 -16.69 -30.00
N PHE A 340 -6.89 -15.95 -29.36
CA PHE A 340 -5.51 -15.78 -29.84
C PHE A 340 -4.50 -16.73 -29.21
N ARG A 341 -4.89 -17.60 -28.26
CA ARG A 341 -3.95 -18.50 -27.54
C ARG A 341 -3.04 -19.36 -28.43
N ARG A 342 -3.49 -19.70 -29.64
CA ARG A 342 -2.71 -20.48 -30.62
C ARG A 342 -2.00 -19.60 -31.66
N LYS A 343 -2.64 -18.51 -32.10
CA LYS A 343 -2.12 -17.63 -33.17
C LYS A 343 -1.09 -16.62 -32.65
N ALA A 344 -1.31 -16.10 -31.45
CA ALA A 344 -0.48 -15.09 -30.80
C ALA A 344 -0.33 -15.42 -29.31
N PRO A 345 0.37 -16.52 -28.95
CA PRO A 345 0.47 -17.00 -27.57
C PRO A 345 1.08 -15.97 -26.62
N LEU A 346 2.01 -15.14 -27.09
CA LEU A 346 2.63 -14.09 -26.27
C LEU A 346 1.65 -12.94 -25.94
N TYR A 347 0.77 -12.58 -26.88
CA TYR A 347 -0.30 -11.63 -26.62
C TYR A 347 -1.27 -12.19 -25.56
N SER A 348 -1.74 -13.43 -25.74
CA SER A 348 -2.64 -14.07 -24.78
C SER A 348 -1.99 -14.19 -23.39
N PHE A 349 -0.68 -14.47 -23.32
CA PHE A 349 0.09 -14.44 -22.10
C PHE A 349 0.11 -13.05 -21.46
N ALA A 350 0.40 -12.00 -22.21
CA ALA A 350 0.48 -10.64 -21.68
C ALA A 350 -0.86 -10.16 -21.10
N VAL A 351 -1.97 -10.46 -21.80
CA VAL A 351 -3.31 -10.14 -21.29
C VAL A 351 -3.64 -10.94 -20.04
N ALA A 352 -3.41 -12.26 -20.06
CA ALA A 352 -3.63 -13.12 -18.90
C ALA A 352 -2.78 -12.68 -17.69
N TRP A 353 -1.52 -12.32 -17.92
CA TRP A 353 -0.57 -11.85 -16.91
C TRP A 353 -1.05 -10.56 -16.24
N PHE A 354 -1.42 -9.55 -17.04
CA PHE A 354 -1.87 -8.26 -16.52
C PHE A 354 -3.09 -8.42 -15.61
N PHE A 355 -4.13 -9.12 -16.07
CA PHE A 355 -5.34 -9.31 -15.27
C PHE A 355 -5.11 -10.23 -14.06
N SER A 356 -4.25 -11.24 -14.17
CA SER A 356 -3.84 -12.09 -13.04
C SER A 356 -3.28 -11.26 -11.90
N GLY A 357 -2.46 -10.27 -12.25
CA GLY A 357 -1.79 -9.39 -11.30
C GLY A 357 -2.70 -8.40 -10.57
N HIS A 358 -3.93 -8.21 -11.06
CA HIS A 358 -4.92 -7.30 -10.49
C HIS A 358 -6.07 -8.03 -9.75
N LEU A 359 -6.01 -9.36 -9.67
CA LEU A 359 -7.09 -10.18 -9.10
C LEU A 359 -7.37 -9.92 -7.62
N ILE A 360 -6.36 -9.57 -6.80
CA ILE A 360 -6.55 -9.32 -5.36
C ILE A 360 -6.85 -7.85 -5.11
N GLU A 361 -6.01 -6.95 -5.63
CA GLU A 361 -6.07 -5.53 -5.27
C GLU A 361 -7.11 -4.73 -6.03
N SER A 362 -7.61 -5.19 -7.18
CA SER A 362 -8.51 -4.43 -8.07
C SER A 362 -9.89 -5.09 -8.23
N THR A 363 -10.31 -5.88 -7.25
CA THR A 363 -11.58 -6.62 -7.28
C THR A 363 -12.38 -6.44 -5.98
N VAL A 364 -12.37 -7.45 -5.11
CA VAL A 364 -13.40 -7.69 -4.10
C VAL A 364 -13.04 -7.07 -2.76
N ILE A 365 -11.75 -6.90 -2.51
CA ILE A 365 -11.23 -6.43 -1.23
C ILE A 365 -11.44 -4.91 -1.13
N PRO A 366 -11.94 -4.39 0.01
CA PRO A 366 -12.26 -2.97 0.24
C PRO A 366 -11.01 -2.08 0.40
N LEU A 367 -10.12 -2.10 -0.59
CA LEU A 367 -8.95 -1.23 -0.67
C LEU A 367 -9.32 0.11 -1.31
N GLU A 368 -8.38 1.06 -1.25
CA GLU A 368 -8.49 2.31 -2.02
C GLU A 368 -8.68 2.02 -3.51
N LEU A 369 -9.29 2.95 -4.24
CA LEU A 369 -9.58 2.73 -5.66
C LEU A 369 -8.30 2.67 -6.49
N TYR A 370 -7.38 3.62 -6.28
CA TYR A 370 -6.27 3.81 -7.21
C TYR A 370 -4.93 3.87 -6.48
N PHE A 371 -3.95 3.09 -6.96
CA PHE A 371 -2.55 3.15 -6.52
C PHE A 371 -1.63 2.62 -7.62
N GLU A 372 -0.61 3.40 -7.99
CA GLU A 372 0.29 3.04 -9.10
C GLU A 372 1.12 1.78 -8.82
N HIS A 373 1.58 1.60 -7.56
CA HIS A 373 2.40 0.46 -7.14
C HIS A 373 1.75 -0.91 -7.38
N ARG A 374 0.43 -0.97 -7.59
CA ARG A 374 -0.27 -2.20 -7.98
C ARG A 374 0.23 -2.75 -9.31
N ASN A 375 0.75 -1.90 -10.20
CA ASN A 375 1.22 -2.30 -11.53
C ASN A 375 2.64 -2.87 -11.56
N TYR A 376 3.36 -2.88 -10.44
CA TYR A 376 4.78 -3.26 -10.36
C TYR A 376 5.10 -4.56 -11.13
N LEU A 377 4.50 -5.69 -10.76
CA LEU A 377 4.65 -6.95 -11.51
C LEU A 377 3.65 -7.10 -12.70
N PRO A 378 2.38 -6.66 -12.61
CA PRO A 378 1.42 -6.81 -13.71
C PRO A 378 1.84 -6.15 -15.02
N MET A 379 2.56 -5.03 -14.99
CA MET A 379 2.95 -4.32 -16.21
C MET A 379 3.99 -5.07 -17.06
N VAL A 380 4.70 -6.05 -16.47
CA VAL A 380 5.71 -6.85 -17.18
C VAL A 380 5.10 -7.54 -18.41
N GLY A 381 3.89 -8.09 -18.30
CA GLY A 381 3.19 -8.76 -19.39
C GLY A 381 2.99 -7.85 -20.62
N PRO A 382 2.26 -6.73 -20.50
CA PRO A 382 2.10 -5.76 -21.58
C PRO A 382 3.44 -5.28 -22.18
N LEU A 383 4.44 -4.97 -21.35
CA LEU A 383 5.75 -4.51 -21.83
C LEU A 383 6.48 -5.57 -22.66
N ILE A 384 6.37 -6.86 -22.30
CA ILE A 384 6.90 -7.97 -23.11
C ILE A 384 6.21 -8.00 -24.48
N ALA A 385 4.88 -7.95 -24.51
CA ALA A 385 4.13 -8.00 -25.76
C ALA A 385 4.47 -6.81 -26.68
N ILE A 386 4.43 -5.59 -26.15
CA ILE A 386 4.75 -4.37 -26.91
C ILE A 386 6.16 -4.46 -27.49
N SER A 387 7.16 -4.81 -26.66
CA SER A 387 8.55 -4.94 -27.10
C SER A 387 8.72 -6.02 -28.18
N TYR A 388 8.05 -7.16 -28.01
CA TYR A 388 8.10 -8.26 -28.98
C TYR A 388 7.46 -7.90 -30.33
N TYR A 389 6.30 -7.24 -30.33
CA TYR A 389 5.63 -6.85 -31.56
C TYR A 389 6.31 -5.66 -32.23
N ALA A 390 6.80 -4.68 -31.47
CA ALA A 390 7.58 -3.56 -32.02
C ALA A 390 8.83 -4.05 -32.77
N THR A 391 9.53 -5.06 -32.24
CA THR A 391 10.69 -5.66 -32.94
C THR A 391 10.32 -6.44 -34.20
N ASN A 392 9.06 -6.88 -34.37
CA ASN A 392 8.56 -7.50 -35.61
C ASN A 392 8.26 -6.48 -36.71
N PHE A 393 7.56 -5.39 -36.37
CA PHE A 393 7.18 -4.34 -37.32
C PHE A 393 8.39 -3.57 -37.88
N SER A 394 9.49 -3.59 -37.12
CA SER A 394 10.76 -2.95 -37.48
C SER A 394 11.33 -3.37 -38.85
N LYS A 395 11.02 -4.54 -39.43
CA LYS A 395 11.66 -4.93 -40.70
C LYS A 395 11.40 -3.97 -41.87
N SER A 396 10.21 -3.35 -41.95
CA SER A 396 9.85 -2.40 -43.03
C SER A 396 10.01 -0.93 -42.59
N HIS A 397 9.89 -0.64 -41.28
CA HIS A 397 9.92 0.72 -40.74
C HIS A 397 10.95 0.89 -39.60
N LYS A 398 12.11 0.22 -39.70
CA LYS A 398 13.08 0.08 -38.60
C LYS A 398 13.44 1.40 -37.93
N TYR A 399 13.73 2.42 -38.72
CA TYR A 399 14.13 3.72 -38.21
C TYR A 399 13.01 4.39 -37.43
N THR A 400 11.78 4.41 -37.96
CA THR A 400 10.62 4.97 -37.29
C THR A 400 10.32 4.26 -35.97
N THR A 401 10.35 2.92 -35.96
CA THR A 401 10.12 2.14 -34.74
C THR A 401 11.23 2.37 -33.70
N SER A 402 12.50 2.42 -34.13
CA SER A 402 13.62 2.73 -33.23
C SER A 402 13.54 4.14 -32.65
N ILE A 403 13.21 5.15 -33.48
CA ILE A 403 13.02 6.54 -33.03
C ILE A 403 11.88 6.60 -32.01
N LEU A 404 10.76 5.91 -32.26
CA LEU A 404 9.64 5.87 -31.32
C LEU A 404 10.02 5.21 -29.99
N ILE A 405 10.70 4.07 -30.02
CA ILE A 405 11.16 3.38 -28.80
C ILE A 405 12.10 4.27 -28.01
N VAL A 406 13.10 4.88 -28.66
CA VAL A 406 14.05 5.78 -27.99
C VAL A 406 13.34 7.00 -27.45
N GLY A 407 12.43 7.61 -28.22
CA GLY A 407 11.63 8.76 -27.78
C GLY A 407 10.80 8.45 -26.55
N LEU A 408 10.06 7.33 -26.55
CA LEU A 408 9.29 6.88 -25.39
C LEU A 408 10.18 6.60 -24.18
N LEU A 409 11.35 5.98 -24.39
CA LEU A 409 12.30 5.70 -23.32
C LEU A 409 12.88 6.98 -22.72
N LEU A 410 13.22 7.98 -23.54
CA LEU A 410 13.68 9.29 -23.07
C LEU A 410 12.58 10.02 -22.30
N THR A 411 11.32 9.93 -22.74
CA THR A 411 10.18 10.46 -21.99
C THR A 411 10.01 9.75 -20.65
N SER A 412 10.11 8.41 -20.61
CA SER A 412 10.10 7.63 -19.36
C SER A 412 11.21 8.06 -18.42
N ILE A 413 12.45 8.19 -18.91
CA ILE A 413 13.61 8.65 -18.13
C ILE A 413 13.34 10.04 -17.55
N PHE A 414 12.87 10.97 -18.38
CA PHE A 414 12.60 12.34 -17.95
C PHE A 414 11.46 12.39 -16.92
N SER A 415 10.32 11.75 -17.20
CA SER A 415 9.18 11.68 -16.27
C SER A 415 9.57 11.05 -14.93
N THR A 416 10.34 9.96 -14.94
CA THR A 416 10.76 9.27 -13.72
C THR A 416 11.75 10.11 -12.93
N TYR A 417 12.69 10.80 -13.59
CA TYR A 417 13.60 11.72 -12.93
C TYR A 417 12.89 12.91 -12.28
N GLN A 418 11.92 13.52 -12.98
CA GLN A 418 11.14 14.62 -12.43
C GLN A 418 10.32 14.18 -11.22
N ASN A 419 9.62 13.05 -11.33
CA ASN A 419 8.88 12.48 -10.20
C ASN A 419 9.81 12.12 -9.04
N SER A 420 11.00 11.57 -9.31
CA SER A 420 11.97 11.27 -8.25
C SER A 420 12.40 12.53 -7.50
N LYS A 421 12.65 13.65 -8.20
CA LYS A 421 12.92 14.94 -7.54
C LYS A 421 11.77 15.42 -6.68
N ILE A 422 10.54 15.35 -7.21
CA ILE A 422 9.34 15.76 -6.47
C ILE A 422 9.22 14.93 -5.19
N TRP A 423 9.30 13.61 -5.28
CA TRP A 423 9.26 12.71 -4.13
C TRP A 423 10.43 12.88 -3.15
N GLY A 424 11.55 13.46 -3.61
CA GLY A 424 12.72 13.81 -2.81
C GLY A 424 12.57 15.09 -1.98
N ASP A 425 11.59 15.94 -2.30
CA ASP A 425 11.31 17.21 -1.60
C ASP A 425 9.85 17.20 -1.09
N PRO A 426 9.62 16.96 0.21
CA PRO A 426 8.27 16.83 0.75
C PRO A 426 7.41 18.10 0.62
N LEU A 427 8.02 19.29 0.70
CA LEU A 427 7.29 20.54 0.54
C LEU A 427 6.83 20.69 -0.91
N LEU A 428 7.75 20.51 -1.86
CA LEU A 428 7.45 20.56 -3.28
C LEU A 428 6.41 19.49 -3.68
N ALA A 429 6.58 18.26 -3.22
CA ALA A 429 5.63 17.17 -3.43
C ALA A 429 4.21 17.55 -2.99
N SER A 430 4.09 18.07 -1.77
CA SER A 430 2.80 18.41 -1.20
C SER A 430 2.08 19.51 -1.99
N GLN A 431 2.81 20.50 -2.48
CA GLN A 431 2.25 21.59 -3.30
C GLN A 431 1.84 21.10 -4.69
N ILE A 432 2.68 20.31 -5.36
CA ILE A 432 2.38 19.76 -6.68
C ILE A 432 1.18 18.83 -6.60
N TRP A 433 1.17 17.87 -5.67
CA TRP A 433 0.06 16.94 -5.54
C TRP A 433 -1.25 17.65 -5.19
N ALA A 434 -1.23 18.75 -4.43
CA ALA A 434 -2.43 19.54 -4.14
C ALA A 434 -2.91 20.36 -5.34
N SER A 435 -2.01 20.68 -6.27
CA SER A 435 -2.35 21.33 -7.54
C SER A 435 -2.88 20.36 -8.59
N GLU A 436 -2.33 19.15 -8.66
CA GLU A 436 -2.76 18.08 -9.59
C GLU A 436 -4.09 17.45 -9.14
N HIS A 437 -4.30 17.31 -7.83
CA HIS A 437 -5.50 16.73 -7.23
C HIS A 437 -6.22 17.76 -6.33
N PRO A 438 -6.85 18.80 -6.92
CA PRO A 438 -7.36 19.93 -6.15
C PRO A 438 -8.52 19.58 -5.22
N SER A 439 -9.29 18.53 -5.55
CA SER A 439 -10.41 18.01 -4.76
C SER A 439 -10.00 16.93 -3.74
N SER A 440 -8.76 16.43 -3.79
CA SER A 440 -8.27 15.45 -2.82
C SER A 440 -8.18 16.07 -1.43
N ILE A 441 -8.94 15.52 -0.49
CA ILE A 441 -8.90 15.95 0.92
C ILE A 441 -7.49 15.69 1.47
N ARG A 442 -6.95 14.49 1.23
CA ARG A 442 -5.65 14.08 1.78
C ARG A 442 -4.50 14.93 1.25
N SER A 443 -4.53 15.26 -0.03
CA SER A 443 -3.50 16.10 -0.66
C SER A 443 -3.49 17.51 -0.06
N ARG A 444 -4.67 18.12 0.14
CA ARG A 444 -4.80 19.44 0.80
C ARG A 444 -4.35 19.41 2.26
N GLN A 445 -4.72 18.37 3.01
CA GLN A 445 -4.29 18.20 4.40
C GLN A 445 -2.77 18.01 4.51
N ALA A 446 -2.18 17.25 3.59
CA ALA A 446 -0.74 17.05 3.53
C ALA A 446 -0.01 18.37 3.22
N ALA A 447 -0.44 19.12 2.19
CA ALA A 447 0.11 20.43 1.85
C ALA A 447 0.03 21.41 3.02
N ALA A 448 -1.12 21.47 3.70
CA ALA A 448 -1.27 22.30 4.89
C ALA A 448 -0.35 21.86 6.04
N SER A 449 -0.17 20.56 6.25
CA SER A 449 0.71 20.03 7.30
C SER A 449 2.18 20.38 7.03
N PHE A 450 2.64 20.21 5.79
CA PHE A 450 4.00 20.58 5.40
C PHE A 450 4.24 22.10 5.44
N ALA A 451 3.24 22.91 5.10
CA ALA A 451 3.31 24.36 5.26
C ALA A 451 3.46 24.75 6.75
N VAL A 452 2.67 24.13 7.66
CA VAL A 452 2.81 24.32 9.11
C VAL A 452 4.19 23.93 9.62
N LEU A 453 4.75 22.79 9.16
CA LEU A 453 6.09 22.34 9.54
C LEU A 453 7.18 23.33 9.10
N ASN A 454 6.96 24.07 8.02
CA ASN A 454 7.85 25.13 7.53
C ASN A 454 7.51 26.51 8.09
N ASN A 455 6.60 26.61 9.09
CA ASN A 455 6.10 27.85 9.68
C ASN A 455 5.35 28.79 8.71
N ASP A 456 4.93 28.29 7.54
CA ASP A 456 4.10 29.05 6.59
C ASP A 456 2.61 28.79 6.87
N TYR A 457 2.11 29.44 7.92
CA TYR A 457 0.71 29.29 8.32
C TYR A 457 -0.27 29.92 7.32
N ALA A 458 0.16 30.95 6.57
CA ALA A 458 -0.67 31.59 5.55
C ALA A 458 -0.97 30.61 4.40
N GLU A 459 0.06 29.90 3.94
CA GLU A 459 -0.10 28.84 2.96
C GLU A 459 -0.94 27.67 3.49
N ALA A 460 -0.74 27.29 4.76
CA ALA A 460 -1.55 26.24 5.39
C ALA A 460 -3.05 26.59 5.40
N GLU A 461 -3.40 27.80 5.84
CA GLU A 461 -4.78 28.29 5.81
C GLU A 461 -5.31 28.34 4.36
N ARG A 462 -4.50 28.80 3.39
CA ARG A 462 -4.90 28.83 1.98
C ARG A 462 -5.27 27.44 1.46
N GLN A 463 -4.44 26.43 1.70
CA GLN A 463 -4.68 25.05 1.27
C GLN A 463 -5.95 24.46 1.92
N LEU A 464 -6.17 24.74 3.20
CA LEU A 464 -7.35 24.27 3.91
C LEU A 464 -8.63 24.98 3.43
N ARG A 465 -8.59 26.30 3.17
CA ARG A 465 -9.73 27.02 2.59
C ARG A 465 -10.10 26.47 1.22
N LEU A 466 -9.10 26.20 0.38
CA LEU A 466 -9.32 25.56 -0.91
C LEU A 466 -9.93 24.16 -0.73
N GLY A 467 -9.37 23.34 0.15
CA GLY A 467 -9.92 22.01 0.46
C GLY A 467 -11.38 22.06 0.92
N ILE A 468 -11.72 22.97 1.83
CA ILE A 468 -13.09 23.18 2.34
C ILE A 468 -14.01 23.65 1.22
N SER A 469 -13.54 24.47 0.27
CA SER A 469 -14.36 24.92 -0.87
C SER A 469 -14.76 23.78 -1.81
N TYR A 470 -13.88 22.78 -1.99
CA TYR A 470 -14.19 21.58 -2.78
C TYR A 470 -14.98 20.55 -1.98
N ASN A 471 -14.76 20.47 -0.67
CA ASN A 471 -15.34 19.47 0.22
C ASN A 471 -15.95 20.13 1.48
N PRO A 472 -17.06 20.88 1.33
CA PRO A 472 -17.62 21.69 2.42
C PRO A 472 -18.15 20.85 3.59
N ASP A 473 -18.47 19.58 3.36
CA ASP A 473 -19.03 18.68 4.38
C ASP A 473 -17.98 17.85 5.12
N ASP A 474 -16.70 17.91 4.72
CA ASP A 474 -15.64 17.16 5.39
C ASP A 474 -15.23 17.79 6.72
N VAL A 475 -15.34 17.00 7.79
CA VAL A 475 -15.03 17.48 9.14
C VAL A 475 -13.53 17.59 9.39
N SER A 476 -12.70 16.78 8.72
CA SER A 476 -11.27 16.70 9.00
C SER A 476 -10.51 17.94 8.52
N LEU A 477 -10.91 18.52 7.38
CA LEU A 477 -10.38 19.80 6.89
C LEU A 477 -10.72 20.95 7.84
N LYS A 478 -11.97 21.01 8.33
CA LYS A 478 -12.41 22.04 9.28
C LYS A 478 -11.67 21.92 10.62
N LEU A 479 -11.48 20.70 11.13
CA LEU A 479 -10.70 20.45 12.33
C LEU A 479 -9.24 20.92 12.17
N GLN A 480 -8.62 20.61 11.04
CA GLN A 480 -7.25 21.06 10.78
C GLN A 480 -7.15 22.57 10.63
N MET A 481 -8.19 23.23 10.07
CA MET A 481 -8.28 24.69 10.04
C MET A 481 -8.29 25.26 11.46
N LEU A 482 -9.12 24.72 12.36
CA LEU A 482 -9.17 25.15 13.75
C LEU A 482 -7.81 24.99 14.46
N LEU A 483 -7.08 23.90 14.18
CA LEU A 483 -5.72 23.70 14.72
C LEU A 483 -4.77 24.81 14.27
N VAL A 484 -4.79 25.17 12.99
CA VAL A 484 -3.96 26.24 12.42
C VAL A 484 -4.35 27.59 13.00
N GLN A 485 -5.64 27.92 13.04
CA GLN A 485 -6.17 29.17 13.59
C GLN A 485 -5.93 29.33 15.10
N CYS A 486 -5.96 28.22 15.84
CA CYS A 486 -5.53 28.18 17.24
C CYS A 486 -4.04 28.55 17.37
N ALA A 487 -3.18 28.04 16.49
CA ALA A 487 -1.75 28.32 16.51
C ALA A 487 -1.43 29.77 16.09
N THR A 488 -2.14 30.33 15.11
CA THR A 488 -1.97 31.70 14.62
C THR A 488 -2.75 32.75 15.42
N LYS A 489 -3.59 32.33 16.39
CA LYS A 489 -4.47 33.19 17.19
C LYS A 489 -5.49 33.99 16.36
N THR A 490 -5.89 33.44 15.20
CA THR A 490 -6.90 34.03 14.31
C THR A 490 -8.30 33.48 14.54
N LEU A 491 -8.44 32.43 15.36
CA LEU A 491 -9.72 31.77 15.63
C LEU A 491 -10.74 32.70 16.31
N THR A 492 -11.94 32.76 15.72
CA THR A 492 -13.06 33.58 16.22
C THR A 492 -14.12 32.74 16.94
N SER A 493 -14.92 33.37 17.82
CA SER A 493 -16.02 32.70 18.50
C SER A 493 -17.12 32.18 17.55
N ASP A 494 -17.36 32.90 16.45
CA ASP A 494 -18.35 32.51 15.43
C ASP A 494 -17.94 31.22 14.70
N GLU A 495 -16.65 31.05 14.41
CA GLU A 495 -16.12 29.83 13.80
C GLU A 495 -16.26 28.62 14.73
N ILE A 496 -16.04 28.81 16.03
CA ILE A 496 -16.23 27.76 17.05
C ILE A 496 -17.71 27.34 17.11
N GLU A 497 -18.63 28.30 17.15
CA GLU A 497 -20.06 28.01 17.20
C GLU A 497 -20.56 27.34 15.92
N SER A 498 -20.09 27.81 14.76
CA SER A 498 -20.36 27.18 13.47
C SER A 498 -19.86 25.74 13.42
N PHE A 499 -18.65 25.48 13.93
CA PHE A 499 -18.08 24.14 13.96
C PHE A 499 -18.85 23.18 14.88
N LYS A 500 -19.25 23.62 16.08
CA LYS A 500 -20.08 22.82 17.01
C LYS A 500 -21.39 22.34 16.37
N ASN A 501 -22.00 23.16 15.53
CA ASN A 501 -23.21 22.80 14.81
C ASN A 501 -22.93 21.89 13.61
N THR A 502 -21.82 22.12 12.91
CA THR A 502 -21.44 21.35 11.72
C THR A 502 -20.98 19.94 12.05
N ILE A 503 -20.16 19.74 13.10
CA ILE A 503 -19.58 18.43 13.43
C ILE A 503 -20.63 17.35 13.68
N LYS A 504 -21.85 17.72 14.06
CA LYS A 504 -22.96 16.78 14.25
C LYS A 504 -23.42 16.10 12.95
N PHE A 505 -23.31 16.79 11.81
CA PHE A 505 -23.83 16.33 10.52
C PHE A 505 -22.73 16.14 9.46
N ALA A 506 -21.52 16.62 9.73
CA ALA A 506 -20.40 16.54 8.83
C ALA A 506 -19.99 15.08 8.54
N LYS A 507 -19.45 14.86 7.34
CA LYS A 507 -18.98 13.55 6.90
C LYS A 507 -17.76 13.13 7.72
N TYR A 508 -17.79 11.91 8.26
CA TYR A 508 -16.69 11.33 9.00
C TYR A 508 -15.48 11.06 8.10
N SER A 509 -14.30 11.42 8.58
CA SER A 509 -13.01 11.04 8.01
C SER A 509 -12.12 10.49 9.12
N HIS A 510 -11.32 9.45 8.84
CA HIS A 510 -10.44 8.85 9.84
C HIS A 510 -9.45 9.85 10.46
N ALA A 511 -8.97 10.83 9.67
CA ALA A 511 -8.07 11.88 10.12
C ALA A 511 -8.71 12.81 11.18
N SER A 512 -10.04 12.85 11.27
CA SER A 512 -10.76 13.68 12.25
C SER A 512 -10.43 13.29 13.69
N THR A 513 -10.21 12.00 13.93
CA THR A 513 -9.95 11.48 15.28
C THR A 513 -8.63 12.01 15.83
N SER A 514 -7.55 11.96 15.05
CA SER A 514 -6.25 12.52 15.46
C SER A 514 -6.30 14.03 15.60
N SER A 515 -7.00 14.75 14.71
CA SER A 515 -7.14 16.21 14.80
C SER A 515 -7.92 16.64 16.04
N LEU A 516 -8.99 15.92 16.41
CA LEU A 516 -9.73 16.18 17.66
C LEU A 516 -8.85 16.01 18.90
N ILE A 517 -8.02 14.97 18.92
CA ILE A 517 -7.08 14.72 20.02
C ILE A 517 -6.07 15.86 20.14
N GLN A 518 -5.47 16.26 19.01
CA GLN A 518 -4.51 17.36 18.99
C GLN A 518 -5.16 18.67 19.46
N LEU A 519 -6.40 18.94 19.04
CA LEU A 519 -7.13 20.15 19.42
C LEU A 519 -7.41 20.16 20.93
N SER A 520 -7.88 19.04 21.48
CA SER A 520 -8.11 18.88 22.92
C SER A 520 -6.84 19.12 23.74
N GLN A 521 -5.70 18.59 23.29
CA GLN A 521 -4.40 18.79 23.95
C GLN A 521 -3.91 20.25 23.89
N LEU A 522 -4.21 20.99 22.82
CA LEU A 522 -3.88 22.41 22.73
C LEU A 522 -4.73 23.24 23.70
N VAL A 523 -6.01 22.91 23.82
CA VAL A 523 -6.95 23.57 24.75
C VAL A 523 -6.57 23.29 26.20
N SER A 524 -6.30 22.04 26.57
CA SER A 524 -5.93 21.68 27.96
C SER A 524 -4.61 22.33 28.41
N LYS A 525 -3.67 22.57 27.48
CA LYS A 525 -2.42 23.30 27.74
C LYS A 525 -2.57 24.82 27.70
N GLY A 526 -3.77 25.36 27.50
CA GLY A 526 -4.03 26.80 27.39
C GLY A 526 -3.39 27.47 26.17
N ARG A 527 -3.05 26.68 25.14
CA ARG A 527 -2.37 27.17 23.91
C ARG A 527 -3.34 27.67 22.84
N CYS A 528 -4.64 27.40 22.98
CA CYS A 528 -5.69 28.03 22.19
C CYS A 528 -6.60 28.82 23.13
N LYS A 529 -6.52 30.17 23.11
CA LYS A 529 -7.30 31.03 24.01
C LYS A 529 -8.80 31.13 23.66
N PRO A 530 -9.20 31.25 22.38
CA PRO A 530 -10.61 31.41 22.03
C PRO A 530 -11.46 30.16 22.31
N LEU A 531 -10.85 28.97 22.23
CA LEU A 531 -11.51 27.68 22.46
C LEU A 531 -11.20 27.18 23.86
N ASN A 532 -12.24 27.00 24.69
CA ASN A 532 -12.08 26.53 26.07
C ASN A 532 -12.51 25.06 26.24
N THR A 533 -12.30 24.52 27.44
CA THR A 533 -12.62 23.12 27.76
C THR A 533 -14.13 22.82 27.65
N ASN A 534 -15.02 23.78 27.93
CA ASN A 534 -16.47 23.59 27.77
C ASN A 534 -16.85 23.46 26.28
N ASP A 535 -16.22 24.24 25.39
CA ASP A 535 -16.43 24.09 23.96
C ASP A 535 -15.96 22.71 23.47
N MET A 536 -14.84 22.20 23.99
CA MET A 536 -14.37 20.84 23.67
C MET A 536 -15.35 19.76 24.13
N VAL A 537 -15.92 19.87 25.34
CA VAL A 537 -17.00 18.97 25.79
C VAL A 537 -18.16 18.97 24.79
N MET A 538 -18.60 20.15 24.36
CA MET A 538 -19.68 20.26 23.37
C MET A 538 -19.30 19.65 22.02
N ILE A 539 -18.07 19.87 21.54
CA ILE A 539 -17.57 19.26 20.30
C ILE A 539 -17.62 17.73 20.40
N TYR A 540 -17.16 17.13 21.49
CA TYR A 540 -17.20 15.69 21.69
C TYR A 540 -18.63 15.16 21.76
N LEU A 541 -19.53 15.80 22.50
CA LEU A 541 -20.93 15.40 22.59
C LEU A 541 -21.62 15.44 21.20
N ARG A 542 -21.36 16.48 20.42
CA ARG A 542 -21.90 16.60 19.04
C ARG A 542 -21.28 15.58 18.09
N ALA A 543 -20.00 15.25 18.24
CA ALA A 543 -19.36 14.17 17.49
C ALA A 543 -19.93 12.80 17.83
N ILE A 544 -20.26 12.55 19.11
CA ILE A 544 -20.88 11.29 19.57
C ILE A 544 -22.26 11.11 18.94
N GLU A 545 -23.03 12.20 18.79
CA GLU A 545 -24.33 12.19 18.11
C GLU A 545 -24.25 12.01 16.58
N ASN A 546 -23.07 12.19 15.98
CA ASN A 546 -22.92 12.13 14.53
C ASN A 546 -23.05 10.68 14.02
N PRO A 547 -23.96 10.40 13.06
CA PRO A 547 -24.14 9.06 12.48
C PRO A 547 -22.88 8.44 11.85
N GLY A 548 -21.95 9.27 11.37
CA GLY A 548 -20.67 8.84 10.81
C GLY A 548 -19.64 8.39 11.84
N PHE A 549 -19.79 8.75 13.12
CA PHE A 549 -18.83 8.44 14.19
C PHE A 549 -19.24 7.20 15.01
N GLN A 550 -20.18 6.39 14.53
CA GLN A 550 -20.84 5.33 15.32
C GLN A 550 -20.05 4.02 15.43
N SER A 551 -18.86 3.90 14.84
CA SER A 551 -18.07 2.67 15.01
C SER A 551 -17.59 2.51 16.46
N HIS A 552 -17.60 1.28 16.99
CA HIS A 552 -17.19 0.98 18.38
C HIS A 552 -15.84 1.61 18.76
N LYS A 553 -14.84 1.51 17.87
CA LYS A 553 -13.51 2.10 18.09
C LYS A 553 -13.55 3.63 18.19
N THR A 554 -14.36 4.27 17.33
CA THR A 554 -14.49 5.74 17.33
C THR A 554 -15.25 6.22 18.55
N GLN A 555 -16.36 5.55 18.90
CA GLN A 555 -17.13 5.85 20.11
C GLN A 555 -16.29 5.69 21.37
N HIS A 556 -15.53 4.59 21.50
CA HIS A 556 -14.58 4.40 22.58
C HIS A 556 -13.61 5.59 22.69
N MET A 557 -13.00 6.02 21.58
CA MET A 557 -12.07 7.14 21.56
C MET A 557 -12.74 8.46 21.96
N LEU A 558 -13.92 8.76 21.41
CA LEU A 558 -14.65 9.99 21.73
C LEU A 558 -15.01 10.06 23.22
N TYR A 559 -15.53 8.97 23.79
CA TYR A 559 -15.85 8.91 25.22
C TYR A 559 -14.60 8.96 26.11
N TYR A 560 -13.50 8.33 25.70
CA TYR A 560 -12.24 8.38 26.43
C TYR A 560 -11.72 9.82 26.55
N TRP A 561 -11.67 10.54 25.42
CA TRP A 561 -11.21 11.94 25.42
C TRP A 561 -12.21 12.92 26.02
N LEU A 562 -13.51 12.62 25.95
CA LEU A 562 -14.52 13.36 26.71
C LEU A 562 -14.29 13.20 28.23
N GLY A 563 -14.00 11.99 28.69
CA GLY A 563 -13.64 11.72 30.09
C GLY A 563 -12.39 12.48 30.54
N GLN A 564 -11.35 12.50 29.70
CA GLN A 564 -10.15 13.31 29.92
C GLN A 564 -10.49 14.81 30.02
N THR A 565 -11.35 15.30 29.14
CA THR A 565 -11.77 16.70 29.12
C THR A 565 -12.54 17.07 30.40
N PHE A 566 -13.40 16.19 30.93
CA PHE A 566 -14.06 16.40 32.22
C PHE A 566 -13.09 16.35 33.41
N ALA A 567 -12.09 15.47 33.35
CA ALA A 567 -11.05 15.41 34.38
C ALA A 567 -10.24 16.71 34.43
N ASP A 568 -9.92 17.31 33.28
CA ASP A 568 -9.26 18.62 33.19
C ASP A 568 -10.11 19.75 33.82
N GLN A 569 -11.44 19.61 33.81
CA GLN A 569 -12.39 20.51 34.50
C GLN A 569 -12.56 20.19 36.00
N ARG A 570 -11.86 19.19 36.52
CA ARG A 570 -12.05 18.64 37.88
C ARG A 570 -13.46 18.09 38.13
N ASN A 571 -14.19 17.72 37.08
CA ASN A 571 -15.49 17.07 37.18
C ASN A 571 -15.31 15.54 37.17
N LEU A 572 -14.95 14.99 38.32
CA LEU A 572 -14.61 13.57 38.45
C LEU A 572 -15.79 12.65 38.12
N SER A 573 -17.01 13.01 38.52
CA SER A 573 -18.20 12.19 38.30
C SER A 573 -18.50 12.00 36.81
N SER A 574 -18.52 13.09 36.03
CA SER A 574 -18.73 12.99 34.58
C SER A 574 -17.55 12.34 33.87
N ALA A 575 -16.33 12.51 34.37
CA ALA A 575 -15.15 11.81 33.85
C ALA A 575 -15.28 10.29 34.00
N MET A 576 -15.71 9.80 35.17
CA MET A 576 -15.93 8.37 35.42
C MET A 576 -17.02 7.80 34.51
N GLU A 577 -18.16 8.49 34.38
CA GLU A 577 -19.26 8.03 33.52
C GLU A 577 -18.84 7.93 32.04
N ALA A 578 -18.08 8.92 31.55
CA ALA A 578 -17.56 8.88 30.18
C ALA A 578 -16.57 7.73 29.98
N LEU A 579 -15.68 7.46 30.93
CA LEU A 579 -14.74 6.34 30.87
C LEU A 579 -15.44 4.98 30.93
N ASP A 580 -16.50 4.83 31.73
CA ASP A 580 -17.32 3.61 31.76
C ASP A 580 -17.98 3.36 30.40
N LYS A 581 -18.50 4.41 29.74
CA LYS A 581 -19.02 4.30 28.37
C LYS A 581 -17.92 3.92 27.38
N ALA A 582 -16.74 4.55 27.46
CA ALA A 582 -15.59 4.18 26.62
C ALA A 582 -15.23 2.70 26.77
N HIS A 583 -15.22 2.21 28.01
CA HIS A 583 -14.94 0.81 28.33
C HIS A 583 -16.00 -0.15 27.78
N ALA A 584 -17.28 0.24 27.83
CA ALA A 584 -18.38 -0.55 27.28
C ALA A 584 -18.26 -0.73 25.76
N PHE A 585 -17.79 0.29 25.02
CA PHE A 585 -17.54 0.17 23.58
C PHE A 585 -16.33 -0.69 23.25
N GLN A 586 -15.23 -0.56 24.00
CA GLN A 586 -14.04 -1.37 23.84
C GLN A 586 -13.36 -1.62 25.20
N PRO A 587 -13.39 -2.86 25.72
CA PRO A 587 -12.87 -3.18 27.04
C PRO A 587 -11.34 -3.26 27.01
N VAL A 588 -10.68 -2.15 27.33
CA VAL A 588 -9.22 -2.04 27.46
C VAL A 588 -8.84 -1.92 28.94
N ILE A 589 -7.80 -2.64 29.37
CA ILE A 589 -7.34 -2.68 30.78
C ILE A 589 -6.86 -1.30 31.26
N ASP A 590 -6.37 -0.46 30.36
CA ASP A 590 -5.84 0.86 30.71
C ASP A 590 -6.93 1.82 31.23
N ILE A 591 -8.20 1.62 30.86
CA ILE A 591 -9.32 2.45 31.36
C ILE A 591 -9.54 2.28 32.87
N PRO A 592 -9.81 1.07 33.41
CA PRO A 592 -9.99 0.89 34.84
C PRO A 592 -8.74 1.27 35.65
N LEU A 593 -7.54 1.11 35.08
CA LEU A 593 -6.32 1.62 35.72
C LEU A 593 -6.32 3.15 35.82
N LEU A 594 -6.71 3.86 34.76
CA LEU A 594 -6.84 5.31 34.75
C LEU A 594 -7.91 5.80 35.75
N GLN A 595 -9.06 5.12 35.80
CA GLN A 595 -10.14 5.41 36.76
C GLN A 595 -9.66 5.26 38.20
N ALA A 596 -8.93 4.19 38.51
CA ALA A 596 -8.32 3.99 39.83
C ALA A 596 -7.33 5.11 40.19
N ILE A 597 -6.49 5.54 39.25
CA ILE A 597 -5.54 6.64 39.48
C ILE A 597 -6.29 7.94 39.83
N TRP A 598 -7.34 8.29 39.08
CA TRP A 598 -8.08 9.53 39.33
C TRP A 598 -8.88 9.49 40.64
N LEU A 599 -9.57 8.39 40.93
CA LEU A 599 -10.32 8.22 42.17
C LEU A 599 -9.40 8.28 43.41
N SER A 600 -8.27 7.58 43.38
CA SER A 600 -7.30 7.64 44.48
C SER A 600 -6.69 9.03 44.65
N SER A 601 -6.45 9.77 43.55
CA SER A 601 -5.99 11.17 43.62
C SER A 601 -7.01 12.11 44.27
N ALA A 602 -8.30 11.76 44.22
CA ALA A 602 -9.40 12.48 44.87
C ALA A 602 -9.72 11.97 46.29
N GLY A 603 -8.95 11.01 46.81
CA GLY A 603 -9.18 10.41 48.14
C GLY A 603 -10.26 9.33 48.19
N LEU A 604 -10.83 8.92 47.05
CA LEU A 604 -11.85 7.87 46.93
C LEU A 604 -11.19 6.49 46.79
N TYR A 605 -10.49 6.06 47.85
CA TYR A 605 -9.65 4.86 47.80
C TYR A 605 -10.44 3.57 47.63
N ASP A 606 -11.62 3.44 48.26
CA ASP A 606 -12.42 2.22 48.17
C ASP A 606 -12.96 2.02 46.75
N ASP A 607 -13.48 3.09 46.12
CA ASP A 607 -13.91 3.07 44.71
C ASP A 607 -12.73 2.79 43.78
N SER A 608 -11.56 3.39 44.06
CA SER A 608 -10.34 3.12 43.30
C SER A 608 -9.95 1.63 43.33
N LEU A 609 -10.07 0.96 44.47
CA LEU A 609 -9.77 -0.47 44.60
C LEU A 609 -10.78 -1.35 43.86
N GLN A 610 -12.02 -0.89 43.69
CA GLN A 610 -13.00 -1.60 42.85
C GLN A 610 -12.53 -1.65 41.39
N TYR A 611 -12.05 -0.54 40.83
CA TYR A 611 -11.54 -0.51 39.46
C TYR A 611 -10.24 -1.32 39.28
N ILE A 612 -9.37 -1.37 40.29
CA ILE A 612 -8.24 -2.32 40.31
C ILE A 612 -8.72 -3.77 40.21
N SER A 613 -9.79 -4.12 40.93
CA SER A 613 -10.37 -5.46 40.85
C SER A 613 -10.91 -5.79 39.45
N VAL A 614 -11.47 -4.80 38.75
CA VAL A 614 -11.93 -4.92 37.35
C VAL A 614 -10.74 -5.18 36.44
N ALA A 615 -9.69 -4.36 36.52
CA ALA A 615 -8.47 -4.53 35.74
C ALA A 615 -7.84 -5.92 35.95
N ARG A 616 -7.78 -6.39 37.20
CA ARG A 616 -7.29 -7.73 37.56
C ARG A 616 -8.12 -8.85 36.95
N LYS A 617 -9.46 -8.74 36.97
CA LYS A 617 -10.35 -9.72 36.34
C LYS A 617 -10.14 -9.79 34.83
N MET A 618 -9.87 -8.65 34.18
CA MET A 618 -9.61 -8.59 32.76
C MET A 618 -8.27 -9.21 32.37
N ASP A 619 -7.18 -8.88 33.08
CA ASP A 619 -5.85 -9.45 32.85
C ASP A 619 -5.87 -10.99 32.98
N ASN A 620 -6.58 -11.51 33.99
CA ASN A 620 -6.76 -12.95 34.18
C ASN A 620 -7.56 -13.63 33.06
N ARG A 621 -8.45 -12.90 32.39
CA ARG A 621 -9.36 -13.39 31.33
C ARG A 621 -8.87 -13.10 29.91
N ALA A 622 -7.65 -12.56 29.76
CA ALA A 622 -7.08 -12.28 28.44
C ALA A 622 -7.02 -13.57 27.59
N LYS A 623 -7.64 -13.52 26.40
CA LYS A 623 -7.72 -14.68 25.49
C LYS A 623 -6.39 -15.00 24.80
N ASN A 624 -5.54 -14.00 24.61
CA ASN A 624 -4.22 -14.18 23.99
C ASN A 624 -3.23 -14.68 25.06
N PRO A 625 -2.64 -15.89 24.91
CA PRO A 625 -1.68 -16.42 25.87
C PRO A 625 -0.48 -15.50 26.13
N LEU A 626 -0.06 -14.72 25.13
CA LEU A 626 1.05 -13.77 25.23
C LEU A 626 0.71 -12.49 26.01
N LEU A 627 -0.57 -12.13 26.08
CA LEU A 627 -1.04 -10.93 26.78
C LEU A 627 -1.57 -11.23 28.18
N LYS A 628 -1.82 -12.50 28.49
CA LYS A 628 -2.26 -12.94 29.81
C LYS A 628 -1.16 -12.64 30.83
N HIS A 629 -1.50 -11.93 31.89
CA HIS A 629 -0.57 -11.47 32.93
C HIS A 629 0.45 -10.41 32.48
N SER A 630 0.31 -9.87 31.27
CA SER A 630 1.22 -8.83 30.76
C SER A 630 1.16 -7.54 31.60
N LYS A 631 0.01 -7.23 32.20
CA LYS A 631 -0.20 -6.04 33.04
C LYS A 631 -0.22 -6.33 34.53
N ARG A 632 0.10 -7.56 34.93
CA ARG A 632 -0.06 -7.99 36.33
C ARG A 632 0.79 -7.16 37.30
N ARG A 633 2.03 -6.91 36.92
CA ARG A 633 2.96 -6.08 37.70
C ARG A 633 2.45 -4.66 37.88
N ASP A 634 1.92 -4.05 36.82
CA ASP A 634 1.37 -2.69 36.86
C ASP A 634 0.17 -2.61 37.80
N ILE A 635 -0.75 -3.58 37.72
CA ILE A 635 -1.94 -3.69 38.58
C ILE A 635 -1.53 -3.82 40.06
N ASP A 636 -0.63 -4.76 40.36
CA ASP A 636 -0.24 -5.06 41.75
C ASP A 636 0.55 -3.87 42.36
N ASN A 637 1.40 -3.21 41.57
CA ASN A 637 2.10 -2.00 42.00
C ASN A 637 1.13 -0.86 42.33
N LEU A 638 0.15 -0.62 41.46
CA LEU A 638 -0.83 0.45 41.65
C LEU A 638 -1.72 0.19 42.86
N GLU A 639 -2.18 -1.04 43.07
CA GLU A 639 -2.95 -1.44 44.25
C GLU A 639 -2.18 -1.15 45.55
N GLN A 640 -0.90 -1.52 45.62
CA GLN A 640 -0.08 -1.24 46.79
C GLN A 640 0.09 0.27 47.05
N LEU A 641 0.25 1.08 46.00
CA LEU A 641 0.33 2.53 46.14
C LEU A 641 -0.97 3.12 46.70
N ILE A 642 -2.12 2.66 46.19
CA ILE A 642 -3.45 3.09 46.66
C ILE A 642 -3.65 2.74 48.13
N ILE A 643 -3.35 1.50 48.55
CA ILE A 643 -3.48 1.05 49.94
C ILE A 643 -2.58 1.87 50.87
N LYS A 644 -1.32 2.13 50.47
CA LYS A 644 -0.40 2.96 51.26
C LYS A 644 -0.91 4.40 51.40
N ALA A 645 -1.45 4.97 50.33
CA ALA A 645 -2.04 6.30 50.35
C ALA A 645 -3.27 6.36 51.28
N GLN A 646 -4.15 5.37 51.22
CA GLN A 646 -5.31 5.23 52.10
C GLN A 646 -4.90 5.14 53.58
N GLN A 647 -3.92 4.29 53.90
CA GLN A 647 -3.40 4.17 55.27
C GLN A 647 -2.80 5.48 55.79
N LYS A 648 -2.06 6.20 54.94
CA LYS A 648 -1.51 7.52 55.28
C LYS A 648 -2.61 8.55 55.51
N HIS A 649 -3.64 8.56 54.68
CA HIS A 649 -4.79 9.45 54.82
C HIS A 649 -5.55 9.20 56.12
N ASN A 650 -5.82 7.93 56.44
CA ASN A 650 -6.49 7.54 57.69
C ASN A 650 -5.69 7.93 58.94
N LYS A 651 -4.35 7.87 58.88
CA LYS A 651 -3.47 8.33 59.96
C LYS A 651 -3.42 9.85 60.14
N ILE A 652 -3.81 10.64 59.14
CA ILE A 652 -3.90 12.11 59.23
C ILE A 652 -5.26 12.53 59.81
N LEU A 653 -6.29 11.72 59.58
CA LEU A 653 -7.64 11.95 60.11
C LEU A 653 -7.80 11.52 61.57
N GLN A 654 -6.98 10.56 62.03
CA GLN A 654 -6.80 10.17 63.42
C GLN A 654 -5.89 11.15 64.14
#